data_AF-K0VJ64-F1
#
_entry.id   AF-K0VJ64-F1
#
_cell.length_a   1.000
_cell.length_b   1.000
_cell.length_c   1.000
_cell.angle_alpha   90.00
_cell.angle_beta   90.00
_cell.angle_gamma   90.00
#
_symmetry.space_group_name_H-M   'P 1'
#
loop_
_entity.id
_entity.type
_entity.pdbx_description
1 polymer ?
#
loop_
_entity_poly.entity_id
_entity_poly.type
_entity_poly.pdbx_seq_one_letter_code
_entity_poly.pdbx_strand_id
1 'polypeptide(L)'
;MNEHRIHRDISIYNWLGEHVRGFVRWWREFDAWLNQPLPPNRRLAWRWLAPDGYAWFVPLLAAILTLAMALGPTINMRWGNLGLLVIGVVLLFLLHAAAVRRPVFNQYLLAGQLVILAVLAVLLLINSRPETYGMMTARPRLHVGVAIVCALVLALPAAWLLASSLFRSNAGGGLADSLPKVELFLPKNRYDFMGRGPIAALASALFIAPIRYPVELLLPGSLLTLFVPDHYLGYAFYVTAAVAWIALFLGILFDRLMEILQTIGRLFFIGPQRVISVLVIVVAVLRLADVHYITYLFNAGSGGYGNTTIMRYIVFAYAVAWYYAFWCDHFVARRVMRLMDRQHRAITPVEIAYDYEGSETLSTVQNQGRTIALHGAGRLKIEGRYEDRYQQQTKAASNRAIQFMTPAEVLAQFRAQLERLPADQAPAGDLLASLRNFQRSTLVYPALVGFVAYLLIGGPAAFSFWWAIQPPELAIRSERHVAKQPASFLFGSDEPNGGCAALQPTTPRIAVVASGGGTRAAIYTASLLRGLAEHDQICNVVLVSGVSGGSAALGYFALHEQELRRPRDSMNVKAWDDFSQAMVLPFIEQVIDAASDIRFTFGRWHWASSACHEAKTVDQATNGWTPARSRLGAILSESFVCEMGAATMEAPS
;
A
#
# COMPACT_ATOMS: atom_id res chain seq x y z
N MET A 1 23.66 -20.22 -48.34
CA MET A 1 22.53 -19.81 -47.47
C MET A 1 22.93 -19.47 -46.02
N ASN A 2 24.05 -19.95 -45.47
CA ASN A 2 24.44 -19.66 -44.07
C ASN A 2 25.09 -18.28 -43.85
N GLU A 3 25.88 -17.75 -44.79
CA GLU A 3 26.58 -16.45 -44.60
C GLU A 3 25.63 -15.24 -44.58
N HIS A 4 24.58 -15.24 -45.40
CA HIS A 4 23.57 -14.18 -45.41
C HIS A 4 22.75 -14.10 -44.11
N ARG A 5 22.57 -15.23 -43.40
CA ARG A 5 21.88 -15.26 -42.11
C ARG A 5 22.75 -14.65 -41.01
N ILE A 6 24.03 -15.05 -40.98
CA ILE A 6 25.02 -14.54 -40.01
C ILE A 6 25.21 -13.02 -40.16
N HIS A 7 25.29 -12.49 -41.38
CA HIS A 7 25.43 -11.05 -41.58
C HIS A 7 24.18 -10.24 -41.16
N ARG A 8 22.98 -10.78 -41.38
CA ARG A 8 21.72 -10.13 -41.00
C ARG A 8 21.52 -10.11 -39.48
N ASP A 9 21.92 -11.19 -38.81
CA ASP A 9 21.85 -11.32 -37.35
C ASP A 9 22.82 -10.34 -36.65
N ILE A 10 24.03 -10.15 -37.21
CA ILE A 10 25.01 -9.15 -36.73
C ILE A 10 24.49 -7.71 -36.94
N SER A 11 23.78 -7.44 -38.05
CA SER A 11 23.23 -6.12 -38.36
C SER A 11 22.10 -5.70 -37.41
N ILE A 12 21.14 -6.58 -37.13
CA ILE A 12 20.03 -6.31 -36.21
C ILE A 12 20.55 -6.13 -34.77
N TYR A 13 21.55 -6.94 -34.37
CA TYR A 13 22.16 -6.84 -33.05
C TYR A 13 22.89 -5.52 -32.83
N ASN A 14 23.71 -5.09 -33.80
CA ASN A 14 24.41 -3.81 -33.71
C ASN A 14 23.43 -2.62 -33.67
N TRP A 15 22.37 -2.69 -34.47
CA TRP A 15 21.29 -1.71 -34.44
C TRP A 15 20.61 -1.64 -33.07
N LEU A 16 20.25 -2.80 -32.48
CA LEU A 16 19.61 -2.87 -31.17
C LEU A 16 20.55 -2.35 -30.06
N GLY A 17 21.84 -2.71 -30.11
CA GLY A 17 22.85 -2.24 -29.17
C GLY A 17 23.09 -0.73 -29.24
N GLU A 18 22.95 -0.09 -30.40
CA GLU A 18 22.98 1.38 -30.54
C GLU A 18 21.76 2.06 -29.91
N HIS A 19 20.56 1.51 -30.10
CA HIS A 19 19.34 2.06 -29.52
C HIS A 19 19.33 1.93 -27.99
N VAL A 20 19.73 0.76 -27.47
CA VAL A 20 19.87 0.54 -26.02
C VAL A 20 20.92 1.48 -25.43
N ARG A 21 22.02 1.74 -26.14
CA ARG A 21 23.04 2.73 -25.75
C ARG A 21 22.45 4.14 -25.57
N GLY A 22 21.71 4.61 -26.58
CA GLY A 22 21.05 5.91 -26.55
C GLY A 22 20.06 6.00 -25.39
N PHE A 23 19.20 4.99 -25.24
CA PHE A 23 18.21 4.92 -24.17
C PHE A 23 18.84 4.93 -22.77
N VAL A 24 19.89 4.13 -22.53
CA VAL A 24 20.56 4.05 -21.22
C VAL A 24 21.18 5.39 -20.82
N ARG A 25 21.80 6.10 -21.79
CA ARG A 25 22.40 7.42 -21.53
C ARG A 25 21.31 8.43 -21.17
N TRP A 26 20.26 8.51 -21.99
CA TRP A 26 19.11 9.37 -21.73
C TRP A 26 18.47 9.07 -20.36
N TRP A 27 18.28 7.79 -20.02
CA TRP A 27 17.71 7.39 -18.73
C TRP A 27 18.58 7.83 -17.55
N ARG A 28 19.91 7.71 -17.64
CA ARG A 28 20.80 8.13 -16.54
C ARG A 28 20.77 9.63 -16.30
N GLU A 29 20.68 10.42 -17.37
CA GLU A 29 20.51 11.88 -17.25
C GLU A 29 19.14 12.22 -16.67
N PHE A 30 18.09 11.54 -17.13
CA PHE A 30 16.74 11.68 -16.58
C PHE A 30 16.67 11.29 -15.10
N ASP A 31 17.24 10.15 -14.70
CA ASP A 31 17.31 9.67 -13.31
C ASP A 31 18.12 10.63 -12.45
N ALA A 32 19.27 11.11 -12.94
CA ALA A 32 20.09 12.10 -12.27
C ALA A 32 19.33 13.41 -12.01
N TRP A 33 18.52 13.87 -12.97
CA TRP A 33 17.71 15.07 -12.86
C TRP A 33 16.51 14.86 -11.93
N LEU A 34 15.77 13.77 -12.13
CA LEU A 34 14.54 13.47 -11.39
C LEU A 34 14.80 13.22 -9.90
N ASN A 35 15.89 12.54 -9.58
CA ASN A 35 16.24 12.17 -8.21
C ASN A 35 17.33 13.08 -7.59
N GLN A 36 17.62 14.22 -8.22
CA GLN A 36 18.58 15.18 -7.68
C GLN A 36 18.08 15.77 -6.36
N PRO A 37 18.93 15.85 -5.32
CA PRO A 37 18.64 16.68 -4.16
C PRO A 37 18.42 18.13 -4.60
N LEU A 38 17.37 18.74 -4.09
CA LEU A 38 16.99 20.09 -4.47
C LEU A 38 18.07 21.10 -4.08
N PRO A 39 18.51 21.96 -5.02
CA PRO A 39 19.62 22.88 -4.78
C PRO A 39 19.22 24.05 -3.86
N PRO A 40 20.18 24.59 -3.09
CA PRO A 40 19.91 25.70 -2.19
C PRO A 40 19.53 26.99 -2.93
N ASN A 41 20.03 27.23 -4.14
CA ASN A 41 19.87 28.52 -4.84
C ASN A 41 18.54 28.72 -5.59
N ARG A 42 17.45 28.07 -5.17
CA ARG A 42 16.11 28.21 -5.79
C ARG A 42 15.39 29.49 -5.37
N ARG A 43 14.40 29.94 -6.16
CA ARG A 43 13.52 31.07 -5.79
C ARG A 43 12.81 30.77 -4.47
N LEU A 44 12.61 31.81 -3.66
CA LEU A 44 12.16 31.71 -2.27
C LEU A 44 10.82 30.96 -2.11
N ALA A 45 9.86 31.18 -3.02
CA ALA A 45 8.58 30.47 -3.03
C ALA A 45 8.72 28.94 -3.15
N TRP A 46 9.67 28.46 -3.96
CA TRP A 46 9.92 27.03 -4.14
C TRP A 46 10.66 26.40 -2.96
N ARG A 47 11.39 27.20 -2.16
CA ARG A 47 12.04 26.73 -0.94
C ARG A 47 11.04 26.42 0.17
N TRP A 48 9.91 27.14 0.22
CA TRP A 48 8.84 26.87 1.19
C TRP A 48 8.03 25.60 0.87
N LEU A 49 7.97 25.22 -0.40
CA LEU A 49 7.31 23.99 -0.84
C LEU A 49 8.17 22.75 -0.58
N ALA A 50 9.49 22.86 -0.71
CA ALA A 50 10.38 21.71 -0.62
C ALA A 50 11.75 22.07 -0.02
N PRO A 51 12.19 21.40 1.05
CA PRO A 51 13.46 21.68 1.71
C PRO A 51 14.67 21.29 0.86
N ASP A 52 15.79 21.98 1.05
CA ASP A 52 17.03 21.76 0.31
C ASP A 52 17.72 20.45 0.71
N GLY A 53 18.42 19.79 -0.22
CA GLY A 53 19.17 18.56 0.07
C GLY A 53 18.32 17.28 0.14
N TYR A 54 17.04 17.37 -0.23
CA TYR A 54 16.13 16.23 -0.42
C TYR A 54 15.56 16.25 -1.84
N ALA A 55 15.14 15.09 -2.34
CA ALA A 55 14.49 15.01 -3.66
C ALA A 55 13.06 15.60 -3.60
N TRP A 56 12.57 16.10 -4.74
CA TRP A 56 11.28 16.80 -4.85
C TRP A 56 10.07 15.97 -4.43
N PHE A 57 10.14 14.64 -4.56
CA PHE A 57 9.04 13.75 -4.19
C PHE A 57 8.92 13.53 -2.68
N VAL A 58 9.94 13.84 -1.88
CA VAL A 58 9.90 13.68 -0.42
C VAL A 58 8.82 14.56 0.24
N PRO A 59 8.77 15.88 -0.02
CA PRO A 59 7.68 16.72 0.49
C PRO A 59 6.32 16.34 -0.13
N LEU A 60 6.29 15.84 -1.37
CA LEU A 60 5.06 15.34 -1.98
C LEU A 60 4.54 14.10 -1.24
N LEU A 61 5.39 13.12 -0.92
CA LEU A 61 5.02 11.95 -0.14
C LEU A 61 4.54 12.35 1.26
N ALA A 62 5.22 13.28 1.92
CA ALA A 62 4.77 13.81 3.21
C ALA A 62 3.39 14.47 3.10
N ALA A 63 3.14 15.26 2.05
CA ALA A 63 1.83 15.86 1.78
C ALA A 63 0.74 14.81 1.49
N ILE A 64 1.04 13.76 0.73
CA ILE A 64 0.12 12.64 0.50
C ILE A 64 -0.23 11.92 1.81
N LEU A 65 0.75 11.67 2.68
CA LEU A 65 0.51 11.09 3.99
C LEU A 65 -0.34 12.00 4.88
N THR A 66 -0.08 13.30 4.88
CA THR A 66 -0.90 14.29 5.59
C THR A 66 -2.33 14.35 5.05
N LEU A 67 -2.51 14.33 3.73
CA LEU A 67 -3.81 14.29 3.07
C LEU A 67 -4.59 13.05 3.48
N ALA A 68 -3.96 11.88 3.38
CA ALA A 68 -4.59 10.61 3.73
C ALA A 68 -4.85 10.48 5.24
N MET A 69 -4.00 11.09 6.09
CA MET A 69 -4.23 11.14 7.53
C MET A 69 -5.40 12.08 7.89
N ALA A 70 -5.59 13.17 7.16
CA ALA A 70 -6.66 14.12 7.44
C ALA A 70 -8.01 13.70 6.86
N LEU A 71 -8.03 13.19 5.62
CA LEU A 71 -9.26 12.88 4.89
C LEU A 71 -9.61 11.39 4.88
N GLY A 72 -8.68 10.52 5.26
CA GLY A 72 -8.78 9.08 5.06
C GLY A 72 -8.47 8.65 3.62
N PRO A 73 -8.23 7.35 3.39
CA PRO A 73 -7.94 6.80 2.06
C PRO A 73 -9.11 6.92 1.07
N THR A 74 -10.34 7.08 1.58
CA THR A 74 -11.56 7.25 0.78
C THR A 74 -11.86 8.71 0.45
N ILE A 75 -11.09 9.67 0.99
CA ILE A 75 -11.23 11.11 0.80
C ILE A 75 -12.59 11.62 1.27
N ASN A 76 -12.72 11.83 2.59
CA ASN A 76 -13.93 12.36 3.20
C ASN A 76 -13.78 13.87 3.49
N MET A 77 -14.58 14.69 2.81
CA MET A 77 -14.51 16.17 2.83
C MET A 77 -15.36 16.84 3.93
N ARG A 78 -15.67 16.14 5.02
CA ARG A 78 -16.36 16.76 6.18
C ARG A 78 -15.53 17.89 6.78
N TRP A 79 -16.20 18.89 7.36
CA TRP A 79 -15.55 20.06 7.99
C TRP A 79 -14.45 19.71 8.99
N GLY A 80 -14.66 18.68 9.82
CA GLY A 80 -13.62 18.22 10.76
C GLY A 80 -12.35 17.72 10.06
N ASN A 81 -12.50 16.98 8.95
CA ASN A 81 -11.38 16.48 8.15
C ASN A 81 -10.69 17.60 7.36
N LEU A 82 -11.46 18.55 6.83
CA LEU A 82 -10.92 19.76 6.19
C LEU A 82 -10.10 20.60 7.19
N GLY A 83 -10.57 20.74 8.43
CA GLY A 83 -9.83 21.38 9.51
C GLY A 83 -8.50 20.67 9.80
N LEU A 84 -8.51 19.34 9.93
CA LEU A 84 -7.29 18.54 10.09
C LEU A 84 -6.33 18.70 8.91
N LEU A 85 -6.85 18.77 7.68
CA LEU A 85 -6.05 18.96 6.47
C LEU A 85 -5.35 20.33 6.49
N VAL A 86 -6.11 21.40 6.79
CA VAL A 86 -5.55 22.75 6.88
C VAL A 86 -4.46 22.82 7.96
N ILE A 87 -4.70 22.24 9.14
CA ILE A 87 -3.70 22.16 10.21
C ILE A 87 -2.45 21.42 9.72
N GLY A 88 -2.61 20.26 9.09
CA GLY A 88 -1.50 19.47 8.57
C GLY A 88 -0.67 20.21 7.51
N VAL A 89 -1.32 20.85 6.54
CA VAL A 89 -0.66 21.63 5.49
C VAL A 89 0.07 22.84 6.07
N VAL A 90 -0.56 23.56 7.00
CA VAL A 90 0.06 24.71 7.68
C VAL A 90 1.30 24.27 8.48
N LEU A 91 1.21 23.17 9.24
CA LEU A 91 2.35 22.65 9.99
C LEU A 91 3.49 22.18 9.08
N LEU A 92 3.18 21.50 7.96
CA LEU A 92 4.19 21.13 6.95
C LEU A 92 4.87 22.37 6.35
N PHE A 93 4.08 23.38 5.99
CA PHE A 93 4.59 24.64 5.47
C PHE A 93 5.52 25.33 6.48
N LEU A 94 5.12 25.40 7.75
CA LEU A 94 5.95 25.97 8.83
C LEU A 94 7.25 25.19 9.05
N LEU A 95 7.19 23.85 9.00
CA LEU A 95 8.38 23.00 9.09
C LEU A 95 9.35 23.27 7.94
N HIS A 96 8.85 23.36 6.71
CA HIS A 96 9.69 23.66 5.54
C HIS A 96 10.27 25.08 5.62
N ALA A 97 9.47 26.07 6.01
CA ALA A 97 9.94 27.44 6.22
C ALA A 97 11.03 27.52 7.31
N ALA A 98 10.90 26.74 8.39
CA ALA A 98 11.92 26.61 9.43
C ALA A 98 13.19 25.91 8.93
N ALA A 99 13.05 24.84 8.14
CA ALA A 99 14.17 24.11 7.53
C ALA A 99 15.01 24.97 6.59
N VAL A 100 14.38 25.90 5.86
CA VAL A 100 15.08 26.89 5.02
C VAL A 100 15.89 27.89 5.84
N ARG A 101 15.37 28.29 7.02
CA ARG A 101 16.04 29.29 7.87
C ARG A 101 17.15 28.70 8.74
N ARG A 102 17.03 27.43 9.14
CA ARG A 102 17.93 26.80 10.11
C ARG A 102 18.32 25.38 9.65
N PRO A 103 19.62 25.09 9.49
CA PRO A 103 20.10 23.80 8.98
C PRO A 103 19.75 22.62 9.89
N VAL A 104 19.59 22.87 11.21
CA VAL A 104 19.17 21.85 12.18
C VAL A 104 17.79 21.28 11.84
N PHE A 105 16.80 22.14 11.53
CA PHE A 105 15.47 21.67 11.15
C PHE A 105 15.49 20.88 9.83
N ASN A 106 16.39 21.24 8.91
CA ASN A 106 16.57 20.47 7.67
C ASN A 106 17.14 19.06 7.94
N GLN A 107 18.06 18.92 8.89
CA GLN A 107 18.58 17.59 9.26
C GLN A 107 17.52 16.69 9.89
N TYR A 108 16.69 17.27 10.76
CA TYR A 108 15.63 16.57 11.49
C TYR A 108 14.26 16.66 10.79
N LEU A 109 14.24 16.90 9.48
CA LEU A 109 13.03 17.02 8.68
C LEU A 109 12.06 15.85 8.90
N LEU A 110 12.58 14.61 8.90
CA LEU A 110 11.78 13.42 9.15
C LEU A 110 11.10 13.47 10.53
N ALA A 111 11.84 13.84 11.57
CA ALA A 111 11.29 13.92 12.92
C ALA A 111 10.16 14.94 12.98
N GLY A 112 10.33 16.10 12.33
CA GLY A 112 9.27 17.09 12.17
C GLY A 112 8.03 16.51 11.45
N GLN A 113 8.23 15.81 10.34
CA GLN A 113 7.13 15.17 9.59
C GLN A 113 6.38 14.13 10.42
N LEU A 114 7.10 13.30 11.19
CA LEU A 114 6.51 12.31 12.09
C LEU A 114 5.74 12.95 13.24
N VAL A 115 6.25 14.03 13.82
CA VAL A 115 5.54 14.80 14.86
C VAL A 115 4.24 15.37 14.30
N ILE A 116 4.25 15.93 13.09
CA ILE A 116 3.03 16.44 12.45
C ILE A 116 2.00 15.33 12.27
N LEU A 117 2.42 14.18 11.72
CA LEU A 117 1.53 13.02 11.56
C LEU A 117 0.99 12.53 12.91
N ALA A 118 1.83 12.46 13.94
CA ALA A 118 1.42 12.05 15.29
C ALA A 118 0.41 13.04 15.91
N VAL A 119 0.63 14.35 15.75
CA VAL A 119 -0.31 15.39 16.20
C VAL A 119 -1.66 15.23 15.49
N LEU A 120 -1.67 15.02 14.16
CA LEU A 120 -2.91 14.78 13.42
C LEU A 120 -3.61 13.49 13.87
N ALA A 121 -2.86 12.43 14.16
CA ALA A 121 -3.40 11.18 14.68
C ALA A 121 -4.03 11.35 16.07
N VAL A 122 -3.38 12.09 16.97
CA VAL A 122 -3.92 12.42 18.30
C VAL A 122 -5.17 13.29 18.19
N LEU A 123 -5.15 14.31 17.34
CA LEU A 123 -6.32 15.16 17.10
C LEU A 123 -7.49 14.36 16.51
N LEU A 124 -7.23 13.43 15.59
CA LEU A 124 -8.26 12.57 15.04
C LEU A 124 -8.84 11.63 16.11
N LEU A 125 -7.98 11.02 16.93
CA LEU A 125 -8.39 10.17 18.05
C LEU A 125 -9.31 10.92 19.03
N ILE A 126 -8.91 12.12 19.47
CA ILE A 126 -9.67 12.93 20.43
C ILE A 126 -11.02 13.37 19.85
N ASN A 127 -11.05 13.76 18.57
CA ASN A 127 -12.27 14.28 17.94
C ASN A 127 -13.23 13.18 17.46
N SER A 128 -12.74 11.94 17.31
CA SER A 128 -13.57 10.78 16.98
C SER A 128 -14.26 10.22 18.23
N ARG A 129 -15.60 10.20 18.28
CA ARG A 129 -16.36 9.57 19.40
C ARG A 129 -16.55 8.06 19.18
N PRO A 130 -16.59 7.26 20.26
CA PRO A 130 -16.53 5.79 20.19
C PRO A 130 -17.76 5.10 19.57
N GLU A 131 -18.91 5.77 19.39
CA GLU A 131 -20.19 5.05 19.17
C GLU A 131 -21.17 5.66 18.17
N THR A 132 -20.89 6.83 17.58
CA THR A 132 -21.83 7.42 16.62
C THR A 132 -21.66 6.79 15.24
N TYR A 133 -22.47 5.77 14.94
CA TYR A 133 -22.67 5.25 13.59
C TYR A 133 -23.69 6.13 12.87
N GLY A 134 -23.38 6.56 11.65
CA GLY A 134 -24.33 7.29 10.80
C GLY A 134 -23.74 8.44 9.99
N MET A 135 -24.31 8.65 8.80
CA MET A 135 -23.93 9.70 7.85
C MET A 135 -24.20 11.13 8.37
N MET A 136 -25.03 11.28 9.41
CA MET A 136 -25.48 12.56 9.97
C MET A 136 -24.52 13.18 11.01
N THR A 137 -23.37 12.56 11.28
CA THR A 137 -22.45 13.04 12.32
C THR A 137 -21.39 13.99 11.75
N ALA A 138 -21.36 15.24 12.24
CA ALA A 138 -20.41 16.28 11.81
C ALA A 138 -18.94 16.01 12.20
N ARG A 139 -18.68 14.92 12.94
CA ARG A 139 -17.35 14.58 13.49
C ARG A 139 -16.53 13.72 12.52
N PRO A 140 -15.19 13.79 12.62
CA PRO A 140 -14.30 13.00 11.77
C PRO A 140 -14.34 11.51 12.13
N ARG A 141 -14.22 10.64 11.11
CA ARG A 141 -14.22 9.18 11.26
C ARG A 141 -12.81 8.68 11.62
N LEU A 142 -12.72 7.75 12.56
CA LEU A 142 -11.45 7.14 12.94
C LEU A 142 -11.03 6.07 11.94
N HIS A 143 -10.00 6.35 11.13
CA HIS A 143 -9.56 5.46 10.05
C HIS A 143 -8.15 4.87 10.28
N VAL A 144 -7.81 3.83 9.50
CA VAL A 144 -6.59 3.02 9.53
C VAL A 144 -5.31 3.84 9.37
N GLY A 145 -5.40 5.04 8.78
CA GLY A 145 -4.31 6.02 8.77
C GLY A 145 -3.68 6.26 10.14
N VAL A 146 -4.45 6.24 11.24
CA VAL A 146 -3.90 6.35 12.60
C VAL A 146 -2.96 5.20 12.92
N ALA A 147 -3.37 3.96 12.66
CA ALA A 147 -2.54 2.78 12.90
C ALA A 147 -1.27 2.81 12.04
N ILE A 148 -1.38 3.24 10.78
CA ILE A 148 -0.23 3.41 9.88
C ILE A 148 0.74 4.47 10.42
N VAL A 149 0.25 5.61 10.91
CA VAL A 149 1.09 6.65 11.52
C VAL A 149 1.77 6.11 12.77
N CYS A 150 1.06 5.41 13.64
CA CYS A 150 1.67 4.76 14.82
C CYS A 150 2.79 3.79 14.40
N ALA A 151 2.54 2.97 13.38
CA ALA A 151 3.55 2.06 12.83
C ALA A 151 4.78 2.83 12.29
N LEU A 152 4.59 3.92 11.55
CA LEU A 152 5.68 4.75 11.03
C LEU A 152 6.48 5.44 12.15
N VAL A 153 5.79 5.98 13.16
CA VAL A 153 6.40 6.66 14.32
C VAL A 153 7.23 5.68 15.17
N LEU A 154 6.92 4.39 15.16
CA LEU A 154 7.74 3.36 15.82
C LEU A 154 8.83 2.79 14.90
N ALA A 155 8.48 2.46 13.66
CA ALA A 155 9.34 1.76 12.73
C ALA A 155 10.52 2.61 12.23
N LEU A 156 10.31 3.90 11.97
CA LEU A 156 11.37 4.77 11.43
C LEU A 156 12.44 5.13 12.48
N PRO A 157 12.10 5.46 13.75
CA PRO A 157 13.10 5.57 14.80
C PRO A 157 13.84 4.26 15.07
N ALA A 158 13.15 3.11 15.05
CA ALA A 158 13.80 1.81 15.16
C ALA A 158 14.78 1.57 13.98
N ALA A 159 14.39 1.89 12.75
CA ALA A 159 15.26 1.79 11.57
C ALA A 159 16.46 2.75 11.65
N TRP A 160 16.29 3.93 12.22
CA TRP A 160 17.38 4.87 12.48
C TRP A 160 18.36 4.34 13.53
N LEU A 161 17.84 3.78 14.64
CA LEU A 161 18.66 3.16 15.69
C LEU A 161 19.46 1.98 15.14
N LEU A 162 18.81 1.09 14.37
CA LEU A 162 19.47 -0.03 13.70
C LEU A 162 20.58 0.44 12.75
N ALA A 163 20.30 1.45 11.91
CA ALA A 163 21.33 2.03 11.04
C ALA A 163 22.49 2.65 11.84
N SER A 164 22.19 3.32 12.96
CA SER A 164 23.21 3.93 13.81
C SER A 164 24.10 2.90 14.53
N SER A 165 23.53 1.76 14.89
CA SER A 165 24.22 0.66 15.55
C SER A 165 25.07 -0.16 14.57
N LEU A 166 24.50 -0.52 13.41
CA LEU A 166 25.15 -1.36 12.40
C LEU A 166 26.27 -0.66 11.62
N PHE A 167 26.23 0.68 11.54
CA PHE A 167 27.24 1.51 10.86
C PHE A 167 27.99 2.41 11.86
N ARG A 168 28.20 1.92 13.09
CA ARG A 168 29.00 2.64 14.09
C ARG A 168 30.47 2.60 13.69
N SER A 169 31.14 3.75 13.66
CA SER A 169 32.56 3.84 13.29
C SER A 169 33.43 3.33 14.44
N ASN A 170 33.89 2.09 14.37
CA ASN A 170 35.06 1.67 15.15
C ASN A 170 36.37 2.03 14.42
N ALA A 171 36.32 2.29 13.11
CA ALA A 171 37.44 2.77 12.31
C ALA A 171 37.43 4.30 12.24
N GLY A 172 38.34 4.96 12.96
CA GLY A 172 38.57 6.39 12.85
C GLY A 172 39.16 6.76 11.48
N GLY A 173 38.42 7.48 10.64
CA GLY A 173 38.91 8.12 9.42
C GLY A 173 39.29 7.21 8.23
N GLY A 174 39.60 5.93 8.44
CA GLY A 174 40.25 5.09 7.42
C GLY A 174 39.50 4.93 6.09
N LEU A 175 38.16 5.04 6.07
CA LEU A 175 37.39 4.98 4.82
C LEU A 175 37.49 6.30 4.03
N ALA A 176 37.47 7.44 4.72
CA ALA A 176 37.65 8.76 4.12
C ALA A 176 39.07 8.92 3.56
N ASP A 177 40.09 8.36 4.22
CA ASP A 177 41.46 8.38 3.76
C ASP A 177 41.69 7.48 2.53
N SER A 178 40.94 6.38 2.44
CA SER A 178 41.02 5.42 1.33
C SER A 178 40.24 5.83 0.08
N LEU A 179 39.33 6.81 0.18
CA LEU A 179 38.47 7.21 -0.95
C LEU A 179 39.25 7.61 -2.22
N PRO A 180 40.34 8.39 -2.17
CA PRO A 180 41.16 8.69 -3.35
C PRO A 180 41.85 7.48 -3.98
N LYS A 181 42.04 6.40 -3.22
CA LYS A 181 42.74 5.19 -3.68
C LYS A 181 41.83 4.20 -4.40
N VAL A 182 40.51 4.43 -4.39
CA VAL A 182 39.50 3.50 -4.93
C VAL A 182 38.87 4.08 -6.19
N GLU A 183 38.89 3.31 -7.28
CA GLU A 183 38.25 3.64 -8.54
C GLU A 183 36.77 3.26 -8.52
N LEU A 184 35.88 4.25 -8.44
CA LEU A 184 34.44 4.02 -8.45
C LEU A 184 33.86 3.88 -9.88
N PHE A 185 34.56 4.32 -10.91
CA PHE A 185 34.16 4.16 -12.32
C PHE A 185 34.69 2.85 -12.92
N LEU A 186 34.33 1.70 -12.34
CA LEU A 186 34.75 0.42 -12.90
C LEU A 186 34.20 0.22 -14.34
N PRO A 187 35.05 -0.23 -15.29
CA PRO A 187 34.59 -0.69 -16.58
C PRO A 187 33.83 -2.00 -16.41
N LYS A 188 32.51 -1.93 -16.23
CA LYS A 188 31.66 -3.07 -16.60
C LYS A 188 31.75 -3.15 -18.12
N ASN A 189 32.36 -4.22 -18.67
CA ASN A 189 32.58 -4.39 -20.11
C ASN A 189 31.39 -3.86 -20.90
N ARG A 190 31.68 -2.89 -21.78
CA ARG A 190 30.66 -2.18 -22.55
C ARG A 190 30.09 -3.16 -23.58
N TYR A 191 28.94 -3.72 -23.25
CA TYR A 191 28.04 -4.49 -24.13
C TYR A 191 28.42 -5.94 -24.43
N ASP A 192 29.28 -6.56 -23.63
CA ASP A 192 29.74 -7.91 -23.93
C ASP A 192 28.88 -9.02 -23.31
N PHE A 193 28.51 -9.95 -24.18
CA PHE A 193 27.87 -11.21 -23.85
C PHE A 193 28.73 -12.05 -22.86
N MET A 194 28.09 -12.54 -21.80
CA MET A 194 28.53 -13.74 -21.09
C MET A 194 28.00 -14.99 -21.83
N GLY A 195 28.87 -15.79 -22.43
CA GLY A 195 28.57 -17.21 -22.75
C GLY A 195 28.60 -17.61 -24.24
N ARG A 196 28.68 -18.94 -24.45
CA ARG A 196 28.92 -19.64 -25.73
C ARG A 196 27.83 -19.35 -26.78
N GLY A 197 28.05 -18.36 -27.65
CA GLY A 197 27.31 -18.12 -28.90
C GLY A 197 25.99 -17.35 -28.76
N PRO A 198 25.65 -16.48 -29.73
CA PRO A 198 24.50 -15.56 -29.65
C PRO A 198 23.13 -16.27 -29.58
N ILE A 199 22.99 -17.43 -30.22
CA ILE A 199 21.72 -18.18 -30.26
C ILE A 199 21.42 -18.85 -28.91
N ALA A 200 22.43 -19.45 -28.27
CA ALA A 200 22.25 -20.12 -26.97
C ALA A 200 21.92 -19.10 -25.87
N ALA A 201 22.49 -17.90 -25.96
CA ALA A 201 22.24 -16.83 -25.01
C ALA A 201 20.88 -16.15 -25.23
N LEU A 202 20.39 -16.09 -26.48
CA LEU A 202 19.04 -15.63 -26.81
C LEU A 202 17.98 -16.63 -26.33
N ALA A 203 18.21 -17.93 -26.55
CA ALA A 203 17.36 -18.99 -26.02
C ALA A 203 17.36 -19.01 -24.48
N SER A 204 18.52 -18.91 -23.83
CA SER A 204 18.60 -18.91 -22.38
C SER A 204 17.93 -17.68 -21.76
N ALA A 205 18.14 -16.48 -22.30
CA ALA A 205 17.50 -15.27 -21.81
C ALA A 205 15.96 -15.34 -21.89
N LEU A 206 15.41 -15.98 -22.94
CA LEU A 206 13.97 -16.13 -23.15
C LEU A 206 13.32 -16.97 -22.05
N PHE A 207 13.96 -18.07 -21.63
CA PHE A 207 13.48 -18.95 -20.57
C PHE A 207 13.87 -18.49 -19.15
N ILE A 208 15.00 -17.80 -18.99
CA ILE A 208 15.46 -17.31 -17.68
C ILE A 208 14.55 -16.20 -17.15
N ALA A 209 14.05 -15.31 -18.01
CA ALA A 209 13.20 -14.19 -17.60
C ALA A 209 12.01 -14.60 -16.70
N PRO A 210 11.11 -15.52 -17.10
CA PRO A 210 9.96 -15.90 -16.28
C PRO A 210 10.34 -16.66 -15.00
N ILE A 211 11.46 -17.41 -15.01
CA ILE A 211 11.91 -18.21 -13.86
C ILE A 211 12.57 -17.31 -12.81
N ARG A 212 13.41 -16.37 -13.26
CA ARG A 212 14.21 -15.52 -12.38
C ARG A 212 13.43 -14.31 -11.86
N TYR A 213 12.49 -13.79 -12.64
CA TYR A 213 11.76 -12.55 -12.35
C TYR A 213 10.23 -12.71 -12.44
N PRO A 214 9.63 -13.67 -11.70
CA PRO A 214 8.20 -13.95 -11.80
C PRO A 214 7.33 -12.79 -11.29
N VAL A 215 7.78 -12.07 -10.26
CA VAL A 215 6.99 -10.96 -9.67
C VAL A 215 7.02 -9.74 -10.60
N GLU A 216 8.18 -9.46 -11.19
CA GLU A 216 8.40 -8.37 -12.12
C GLU A 216 7.63 -8.57 -13.43
N LEU A 217 7.48 -9.83 -13.84
CA LEU A 217 6.67 -10.20 -15.00
C LEU A 217 5.17 -10.04 -14.76
N LEU A 218 4.68 -10.50 -13.61
CA LEU A 218 3.24 -10.57 -13.32
C LEU A 218 2.66 -9.23 -12.85
N LEU A 219 3.43 -8.45 -12.08
CA LEU A 219 2.89 -7.23 -11.43
C LEU A 219 2.26 -6.22 -12.40
N PRO A 220 2.87 -5.84 -13.54
CA PRO A 220 2.31 -4.82 -14.41
C PRO A 220 0.90 -5.18 -14.91
N GLY A 221 0.72 -6.45 -15.29
CA GLY A 221 -0.57 -6.98 -15.68
C GLY A 221 -1.53 -7.10 -14.52
N SER A 222 -1.08 -7.63 -13.38
CA SER A 222 -1.91 -7.72 -12.19
C SER A 222 -2.44 -6.36 -11.75
N LEU A 223 -1.59 -5.33 -11.72
CA LEU A 223 -2.00 -3.98 -11.34
C LEU A 223 -3.07 -3.43 -12.30
N LEU A 224 -2.88 -3.61 -13.61
CA LEU A 224 -3.82 -3.13 -14.62
C LEU A 224 -5.15 -3.91 -14.60
N THR A 225 -5.13 -5.21 -14.29
CA THR A 225 -6.35 -6.01 -14.13
C THR A 225 -7.22 -5.56 -12.97
N LEU A 226 -6.71 -4.83 -11.98
CA LEU A 226 -7.54 -4.27 -10.92
C LEU A 226 -8.31 -3.01 -11.37
N PHE A 227 -7.93 -2.43 -12.50
CA PHE A 227 -8.43 -1.13 -12.98
C PHE A 227 -9.32 -1.24 -14.21
N VAL A 228 -9.26 -2.37 -14.90
CA VAL A 228 -9.92 -2.59 -16.18
C VAL A 228 -11.25 -3.36 -15.99
N PRO A 229 -12.26 -3.13 -16.85
CA PRO A 229 -13.52 -3.87 -16.82
C PRO A 229 -13.35 -5.35 -17.20
N ASP A 230 -14.29 -6.19 -16.79
CA ASP A 230 -14.20 -7.65 -16.93
C ASP A 230 -13.88 -8.16 -18.34
N HIS A 231 -14.52 -7.56 -19.36
CA HIS A 231 -14.34 -7.96 -20.75
C HIS A 231 -12.93 -7.70 -21.31
N TYR A 232 -12.12 -6.87 -20.64
CA TYR A 232 -10.74 -6.57 -21.02
C TYR A 232 -9.71 -7.20 -20.07
N LEU A 233 -10.11 -7.93 -19.01
CA LEU A 233 -9.17 -8.44 -17.99
C LEU A 233 -8.07 -9.33 -18.58
N GLY A 234 -8.44 -10.30 -19.41
CA GLY A 234 -7.47 -11.19 -20.05
C GLY A 234 -6.50 -10.42 -20.94
N TYR A 235 -7.01 -9.54 -21.81
CA TYR A 235 -6.19 -8.73 -22.70
C TYR A 235 -5.23 -7.83 -21.92
N ALA A 236 -5.73 -7.13 -20.91
CA ALA A 236 -4.94 -6.31 -20.00
C ALA A 236 -3.78 -7.10 -19.38
N PHE A 237 -4.06 -8.28 -18.83
CA PHE A 237 -3.07 -9.11 -18.17
C PHE A 237 -2.02 -9.65 -19.14
N TYR A 238 -2.44 -10.34 -20.20
CA TYR A 238 -1.51 -11.05 -21.08
C TYR A 238 -0.69 -10.10 -21.95
N VAL A 239 -1.27 -9.00 -22.44
CA VAL A 239 -0.53 -8.03 -23.28
C VAL A 239 0.54 -7.32 -22.45
N THR A 240 0.21 -6.86 -21.25
CA THR A 240 1.19 -6.18 -20.38
C THR A 240 2.24 -7.14 -19.84
N ALA A 241 1.88 -8.39 -19.51
CA ALA A 241 2.83 -9.43 -19.14
C ALA A 241 3.79 -9.74 -20.32
N ALA A 242 3.30 -9.79 -21.56
CA ALA A 242 4.14 -9.96 -22.73
C ALA A 242 5.11 -8.79 -22.93
N VAL A 243 4.66 -7.54 -22.75
CA VAL A 243 5.53 -6.36 -22.79
C VAL A 243 6.59 -6.39 -21.68
N ALA A 244 6.20 -6.75 -20.45
CA ALA A 244 7.12 -6.90 -19.33
C ALA A 244 8.15 -8.01 -19.57
N TRP A 245 7.72 -9.13 -20.17
CA TRP A 245 8.61 -10.22 -20.56
C TRP A 245 9.66 -9.78 -21.58
N ILE A 246 9.26 -9.05 -22.62
CA ILE A 246 10.17 -8.49 -23.64
C ILE A 246 11.18 -7.54 -22.99
N ALA A 247 10.72 -6.68 -22.08
CA ALA A 247 11.62 -5.76 -21.36
C ALA A 247 12.65 -6.52 -20.51
N LEU A 248 12.23 -7.51 -19.73
CA LEU A 248 13.11 -8.34 -18.91
C LEU A 248 14.10 -9.16 -19.75
N PHE A 249 13.62 -9.73 -20.85
CA PHE A 249 14.43 -10.44 -21.83
C PHE A 249 15.54 -9.53 -22.38
N LEU A 250 15.19 -8.32 -22.84
CA LEU A 250 16.17 -7.33 -23.30
C LEU A 250 17.14 -6.93 -22.17
N GLY A 251 16.64 -6.81 -20.94
CA GLY A 251 17.47 -6.55 -19.77
C GLY A 251 18.54 -7.64 -19.56
N ILE A 252 18.17 -8.91 -19.66
CA ILE A 252 19.12 -10.03 -19.49
C ILE A 252 20.20 -10.02 -20.58
N LEU A 253 19.85 -9.60 -21.81
CA LEU A 253 20.82 -9.46 -22.90
C LEU A 253 21.76 -8.27 -22.71
N PHE A 254 21.28 -7.19 -22.08
CA PHE A 254 22.05 -5.96 -21.89
C PHE A 254 22.09 -5.58 -20.41
N ASP A 255 23.19 -5.92 -19.71
CA ASP A 255 23.37 -5.65 -18.26
C ASP A 255 23.02 -4.22 -17.84
N ARG A 256 23.34 -3.22 -18.68
CA ARG A 256 23.03 -1.81 -18.40
C ARG A 256 21.54 -1.49 -18.50
N LEU A 257 20.78 -2.19 -19.33
CA LEU A 257 19.33 -2.09 -19.37
C LEU A 257 18.72 -2.79 -18.14
N MET A 258 19.28 -3.92 -17.71
CA MET A 258 18.88 -4.55 -16.46
C MET A 258 19.10 -3.64 -15.25
N GLU A 259 20.20 -2.87 -15.18
CA GLU A 259 20.41 -1.85 -14.13
C GLU A 259 19.24 -0.83 -14.07
N ILE A 260 18.69 -0.45 -15.23
CA ILE A 260 17.55 0.47 -15.33
C ILE A 260 16.28 -0.21 -14.85
N LEU A 261 15.99 -1.41 -15.35
CA LEU A 261 14.80 -2.17 -14.95
C LEU A 261 14.82 -2.48 -13.45
N GLN A 262 15.98 -2.79 -12.88
CA GLN A 262 16.15 -2.96 -11.44
C GLN A 262 15.91 -1.65 -10.70
N THR A 263 16.35 -0.50 -11.24
CA THR A 263 16.10 0.82 -10.65
C THR A 263 14.60 1.14 -10.61
N ILE A 264 13.88 0.94 -11.71
CA ILE A 264 12.41 1.07 -11.75
C ILE A 264 11.77 0.06 -10.81
N GLY A 265 12.27 -1.17 -10.83
CA GLY A 265 11.81 -2.26 -9.99
C GLY A 265 11.93 -1.97 -8.50
N ARG A 266 12.83 -1.10 -8.05
CA ARG A 266 12.91 -0.70 -6.64
C ARG A 266 11.62 -0.06 -6.13
N LEU A 267 10.85 0.59 -7.02
CA LEU A 267 9.56 1.19 -6.68
C LEU A 267 8.51 0.13 -6.31
N PHE A 268 8.68 -1.13 -6.71
CA PHE A 268 7.65 -2.14 -6.52
C PHE A 268 8.14 -3.43 -5.85
N PHE A 269 9.43 -3.77 -5.94
CA PHE A 269 9.94 -5.12 -5.67
C PHE A 269 10.97 -5.21 -4.53
N ILE A 270 11.26 -4.12 -3.83
CA ILE A 270 12.21 -4.10 -2.70
C ILE A 270 11.48 -3.76 -1.40
N GLY A 271 11.88 -4.33 -0.25
CA GLY A 271 11.32 -3.93 1.04
C GLY A 271 9.78 -4.13 1.15
N PRO A 272 9.05 -3.22 1.81
CA PRO A 272 7.61 -3.35 2.03
C PRO A 272 6.75 -3.32 0.76
N GLN A 273 7.15 -2.54 -0.26
CA GLN A 273 6.39 -2.47 -1.52
C GLN A 273 6.31 -3.82 -2.24
N ARG A 274 7.27 -4.73 -2.02
CA ARG A 274 7.23 -6.09 -2.58
C ARG A 274 6.03 -6.88 -2.10
N VAL A 275 5.65 -6.76 -0.83
CA VAL A 275 4.49 -7.49 -0.29
C VAL A 275 3.19 -6.92 -0.82
N ILE A 276 3.10 -5.60 -0.98
CA ILE A 276 1.95 -4.97 -1.66
C ILE A 276 1.84 -5.53 -3.08
N SER A 277 2.95 -5.59 -3.82
CA SER A 277 3.00 -6.14 -5.18
C SER A 277 2.58 -7.61 -5.25
N VAL A 278 3.04 -8.45 -4.32
CA VAL A 278 2.62 -9.87 -4.25
C VAL A 278 1.14 -10.00 -3.94
N LEU A 279 0.61 -9.20 -3.00
CA LEU A 279 -0.82 -9.19 -2.67
C LEU A 279 -1.66 -8.77 -3.88
N VAL A 280 -1.24 -7.73 -4.61
CA VAL A 280 -1.88 -7.28 -5.85
C VAL A 280 -1.90 -8.41 -6.89
N ILE A 281 -0.79 -9.16 -7.03
CA ILE A 281 -0.74 -10.32 -7.94
C ILE A 281 -1.73 -11.40 -7.51
N VAL A 282 -1.75 -11.78 -6.23
CA VAL A 282 -2.69 -12.80 -5.72
C VAL A 282 -4.14 -12.39 -5.97
N VAL A 283 -4.51 -11.14 -5.63
CA VAL A 283 -5.87 -10.63 -5.84
C VAL A 283 -6.23 -10.59 -7.33
N ALA A 284 -5.30 -10.18 -8.19
CA ALA A 284 -5.50 -10.17 -9.64
C ALA A 284 -5.71 -11.58 -10.20
N VAL A 285 -4.94 -12.58 -9.74
CA VAL A 285 -5.11 -13.98 -10.16
C VAL A 285 -6.47 -14.52 -9.71
N LEU A 286 -6.90 -14.23 -8.48
CA LEU A 286 -8.23 -14.60 -8.00
C LEU A 286 -9.35 -13.93 -8.80
N ARG A 287 -9.15 -12.67 -9.23
CA ARG A 287 -10.08 -11.97 -10.12
C ARG A 287 -10.13 -12.62 -11.51
N LEU A 288 -8.99 -12.98 -12.08
CA LEU A 288 -8.90 -13.68 -13.38
C LEU A 288 -9.51 -15.10 -13.33
N ALA A 289 -9.45 -15.75 -12.17
CA ALA A 289 -10.08 -17.05 -11.92
C ALA A 289 -11.60 -16.96 -11.65
N ASP A 290 -12.18 -15.76 -11.80
CA ASP A 290 -13.60 -15.46 -11.56
C ASP A 290 -14.12 -15.88 -10.18
N VAL A 291 -13.28 -15.68 -9.15
CA VAL A 291 -13.72 -15.83 -7.76
C VAL A 291 -14.77 -14.75 -7.49
N HIS A 292 -16.03 -15.16 -7.46
CA HIS A 292 -17.22 -14.29 -7.46
C HIS A 292 -17.12 -13.10 -6.48
N TYR A 293 -16.61 -13.32 -5.27
CA TYR A 293 -16.48 -12.26 -4.26
C TYR A 293 -15.48 -11.17 -4.67
N ILE A 294 -14.33 -11.55 -5.23
CA ILE A 294 -13.29 -10.62 -5.67
C ILE A 294 -13.77 -9.86 -6.91
N THR A 295 -14.31 -10.57 -7.91
CA THR A 295 -14.88 -9.94 -9.12
C THR A 295 -15.93 -8.90 -8.74
N TYR A 296 -16.82 -9.24 -7.81
CA TYR A 296 -17.86 -8.34 -7.33
C TYR A 296 -17.31 -7.08 -6.61
N LEU A 297 -16.28 -7.23 -5.78
CA LEU A 297 -15.62 -6.12 -5.07
C LEU A 297 -15.07 -5.05 -6.04
N PHE A 298 -14.47 -5.49 -7.14
CA PHE A 298 -13.89 -4.60 -8.15
C PHE A 298 -14.89 -4.07 -9.18
N ASN A 299 -16.01 -4.77 -9.38
CA ASN A 299 -17.08 -4.35 -10.30
C ASN A 299 -18.19 -3.53 -9.67
N ALA A 300 -18.24 -3.45 -8.33
CA ALA A 300 -19.25 -2.68 -7.62
C ALA A 300 -19.18 -1.15 -7.84
N GLY A 301 -18.24 -0.64 -8.65
CA GLY A 301 -18.10 0.79 -8.92
C GLY A 301 -19.10 1.30 -9.96
N SER A 302 -19.77 2.42 -9.65
CA SER A 302 -20.81 3.08 -10.46
C SER A 302 -20.42 3.56 -11.87
N GLY A 303 -19.13 3.52 -12.25
CA GLY A 303 -18.63 4.17 -13.46
C GLY A 303 -18.30 3.28 -14.67
N GLY A 304 -18.52 1.95 -14.60
CA GLY A 304 -18.09 1.03 -15.66
C GLY A 304 -16.58 0.81 -15.76
N TYR A 305 -15.79 1.42 -14.85
CA TYR A 305 -14.37 1.17 -14.59
C TYR A 305 -14.23 0.57 -13.19
N GLY A 306 -13.10 -0.11 -12.91
CA GLY A 306 -12.88 -0.77 -11.62
C GLY A 306 -13.10 0.15 -10.40
N ASN A 307 -13.39 -0.44 -9.24
CA ASN A 307 -13.72 0.28 -8.01
C ASN A 307 -12.63 1.29 -7.59
N THR A 308 -12.90 2.59 -7.80
CA THR A 308 -11.95 3.68 -7.58
C THR A 308 -11.48 3.80 -6.13
N THR A 309 -12.30 3.38 -5.16
CA THR A 309 -11.94 3.40 -3.75
C THR A 309 -10.80 2.42 -3.45
N ILE A 310 -10.85 1.21 -4.02
CA ILE A 310 -9.78 0.22 -3.88
C ILE A 310 -8.48 0.71 -4.53
N MET A 311 -8.58 1.39 -5.67
CA MET A 311 -7.43 2.01 -6.33
C MET A 311 -6.74 3.01 -5.39
N ARG A 312 -7.51 3.85 -4.69
CA ARG A 312 -6.97 4.81 -3.72
C ARG A 312 -6.24 4.11 -2.56
N TYR A 313 -6.78 3.00 -2.04
CA TYR A 313 -6.09 2.21 -1.01
C TYR A 313 -4.76 1.66 -1.50
N ILE A 314 -4.71 1.12 -2.72
CA ILE A 314 -3.47 0.58 -3.31
C ILE A 314 -2.42 1.69 -3.48
N VAL A 315 -2.82 2.82 -4.07
CA VAL A 315 -1.93 3.98 -4.26
C VAL A 315 -1.42 4.49 -2.91
N PHE A 316 -2.29 4.58 -1.91
CA PHE A 316 -1.91 5.01 -0.57
C PHE A 316 -0.94 4.02 0.11
N ALA A 317 -1.18 2.70 -0.03
CA ALA A 317 -0.28 1.68 0.49
C ALA A 317 1.12 1.79 -0.13
N TYR A 318 1.21 2.01 -1.45
CA TYR A 318 2.49 2.27 -2.11
C TYR A 318 3.13 3.58 -1.65
N ALA A 319 2.37 4.66 -1.47
CA ALA A 319 2.91 5.92 -0.96
C ALA A 319 3.52 5.78 0.45
N VAL A 320 2.86 5.04 1.34
CA VAL A 320 3.38 4.71 2.68
C VAL A 320 4.66 3.87 2.57
N ALA A 321 4.66 2.84 1.73
CA ALA A 321 5.83 1.98 1.53
C ALA A 321 7.02 2.75 0.94
N TRP A 322 6.78 3.62 -0.05
CA TRP A 322 7.81 4.48 -0.65
C TRP A 322 8.38 5.47 0.35
N TYR A 323 7.53 6.12 1.15
CA TYR A 323 7.98 7.03 2.20
C TYR A 323 8.87 6.30 3.21
N TYR A 324 8.45 5.13 3.67
CA TYR A 324 9.22 4.31 4.60
C TYR A 324 10.56 3.86 3.99
N ALA A 325 10.53 3.24 2.82
CA ALA A 325 11.70 2.71 2.13
C ALA A 325 12.72 3.83 1.80
N PHE A 326 12.24 4.99 1.35
CA PHE A 326 13.09 6.15 1.09
C PHE A 326 13.90 6.52 2.33
N TRP A 327 13.26 6.67 3.50
CA TRP A 327 13.96 7.08 4.72
C TRP A 327 14.93 6.01 5.21
N CYS A 328 14.57 4.73 5.13
CA CYS A 328 15.45 3.62 5.49
C CYS A 328 16.71 3.59 4.62
N ASP A 329 16.58 3.67 3.29
CA ASP A 329 17.72 3.69 2.38
C ASP A 329 18.56 4.97 2.58
N HIS A 330 17.91 6.10 2.83
CA HIS A 330 18.58 7.38 3.09
C HIS A 330 19.38 7.38 4.40
N PHE A 331 18.94 6.66 5.44
CA PHE A 331 19.72 6.51 6.67
C PHE A 331 21.05 5.80 6.40
N VAL A 332 21.03 4.72 5.62
CA VAL A 332 22.26 3.98 5.27
C VAL A 332 23.16 4.84 4.38
N ALA A 333 22.60 5.47 3.34
CA ALA A 333 23.36 6.33 2.43
C ALA A 333 24.04 7.49 3.17
N ARG A 334 23.32 8.16 4.08
CA ARG A 334 23.88 9.22 4.92
C ARG A 334 24.97 8.73 5.86
N ARG A 335 24.84 7.52 6.43
CA ARG A 335 25.87 6.95 7.30
C ARG A 335 27.14 6.63 6.52
N VAL A 336 27.02 6.02 5.33
CA VAL A 336 28.17 5.76 4.47
C VAL A 336 28.83 7.06 4.01
N MET A 337 28.06 8.10 3.64
CA MET A 337 28.61 9.43 3.35
C MET A 337 29.40 10.02 4.52
N ARG A 338 28.92 9.90 5.77
CA ARG A 338 29.68 10.36 6.94
C ARG A 338 30.99 9.59 7.14
N LEU A 339 31.01 8.29 6.83
CA LEU A 339 32.24 7.49 6.95
C LEU A 339 33.30 7.90 5.92
N MET A 340 32.89 8.50 4.79
CA MET A 340 33.79 8.98 3.73
C MET A 340 34.14 10.47 3.84
N ASP A 341 33.55 11.21 4.80
CA ASP A 341 33.79 12.63 4.98
C ASP A 341 35.08 12.90 5.75
N ARG A 342 36.15 13.29 5.05
CA ARG A 342 37.44 13.66 5.66
C ARG A 342 37.31 14.83 6.64
N GLN A 343 36.35 15.73 6.42
CA GLN A 343 36.21 16.93 7.25
C GLN A 343 35.44 16.69 8.55
N HIS A 344 34.95 15.46 8.77
CA HIS A 344 34.23 15.04 9.98
C HIS A 344 33.17 16.05 10.42
N ARG A 345 32.45 16.64 9.45
CA ARG A 345 31.50 17.71 9.75
C ARG A 345 30.36 17.18 10.62
N ALA A 346 29.89 18.00 11.55
CA ALA A 346 28.70 17.68 12.35
C ALA A 346 27.45 17.46 11.45
N ILE A 347 27.45 18.07 10.27
CA ILE A 347 26.40 17.97 9.25
C ILE A 347 26.83 16.97 8.19
N THR A 348 25.96 16.02 7.85
CA THR A 348 26.22 15.09 6.75
C THR A 348 26.35 15.85 5.44
N PRO A 349 27.49 15.75 4.73
CA PRO A 349 27.64 16.39 3.44
C PRO A 349 26.66 15.78 2.43
N VAL A 350 26.05 16.65 1.62
CA VAL A 350 25.24 16.22 0.47
C VAL A 350 26.14 15.78 -0.68
N GLU A 351 27.34 16.33 -0.75
CA GLU A 351 28.34 16.08 -1.78
C GLU A 351 29.75 16.13 -1.16
N ILE A 352 30.61 15.20 -1.56
CA ILE A 352 32.02 15.12 -1.19
C ILE A 352 32.82 15.13 -2.49
N ALA A 353 33.76 16.07 -2.61
CA ALA A 353 34.74 16.05 -3.69
C ALA A 353 35.84 15.04 -3.35
N TYR A 354 36.27 14.26 -4.34
CA TYR A 354 37.41 13.36 -4.20
C TYR A 354 38.16 13.28 -5.52
N ASP A 355 39.49 13.39 -5.47
CA ASP A 355 40.34 13.15 -6.63
C ASP A 355 40.90 11.73 -6.54
N TYR A 356 41.04 11.06 -7.68
CA TYR A 356 41.58 9.70 -7.74
C TYR A 356 43.10 9.74 -7.88
N GLU A 357 43.80 9.03 -7.00
CA GLU A 357 45.27 9.00 -6.92
C GLU A 357 45.88 7.80 -7.68
N GLY A 358 45.07 6.93 -8.29
CA GLY A 358 45.56 5.75 -9.02
C GLY A 358 45.93 6.03 -10.49
N SER A 359 46.43 4.99 -11.17
CA SER A 359 46.90 5.09 -12.56
C SER A 359 45.80 5.58 -13.51
N GLU A 360 46.11 6.56 -14.35
CA GLU A 360 45.22 7.08 -15.40
C GLU A 360 44.77 5.97 -16.37
N THR A 361 45.58 4.93 -16.55
CA THR A 361 45.23 3.78 -17.42
C THR A 361 44.09 2.91 -16.90
N LEU A 362 43.73 3.01 -15.61
CA LEU A 362 42.70 2.19 -14.98
C LEU A 362 41.30 2.80 -15.07
N SER A 363 41.23 4.11 -15.36
CA SER A 363 39.98 4.85 -15.46
C SER A 363 39.77 5.39 -16.87
N THR A 364 38.51 5.63 -17.22
CA THR A 364 38.17 6.39 -18.45
C THR A 364 37.71 7.81 -18.12
N VAL A 365 37.83 8.19 -16.85
CA VAL A 365 37.36 9.43 -16.25
C VAL A 365 38.57 10.18 -15.68
N GLN A 366 38.64 11.48 -15.90
CA GLN A 366 39.70 12.35 -15.38
C GLN A 366 39.87 12.16 -13.87
N ASN A 367 41.12 12.09 -13.41
CA ASN A 367 41.44 11.87 -12.00
C ASN A 367 40.96 13.01 -11.08
N GLN A 368 40.98 14.24 -11.58
CA GLN A 368 40.57 15.43 -10.84
C GLN A 368 39.10 15.80 -11.07
N GLY A 369 38.48 16.41 -10.05
CA GLY A 369 37.14 16.98 -10.16
C GLY A 369 36.01 15.95 -10.11
N ARG A 370 36.25 14.79 -9.47
CA ARG A 370 35.20 13.80 -9.23
C ARG A 370 34.44 14.13 -7.95
N THR A 371 33.15 13.81 -7.93
CA THR A 371 32.31 14.03 -6.76
C THR A 371 31.44 12.82 -6.46
N ILE A 372 31.17 12.61 -5.18
CA ILE A 372 30.20 11.64 -4.69
C ILE A 372 29.11 12.39 -3.92
N ALA A 373 27.86 12.24 -4.36
CA ALA A 373 26.71 12.95 -3.83
C ALA A 373 25.60 12.00 -3.41
N LEU A 374 24.79 12.41 -2.43
CA LEU A 374 23.56 11.70 -2.08
C LEU A 374 22.58 11.75 -3.25
N HIS A 375 22.00 10.61 -3.59
CA HIS A 375 20.97 10.47 -4.62
C HIS A 375 19.60 10.22 -3.96
N GLY A 376 18.53 10.83 -4.48
CA GLY A 376 17.18 10.73 -3.93
C GLY A 376 16.66 9.30 -3.75
N ALA A 377 17.07 8.35 -4.58
CA ALA A 377 16.71 6.93 -4.42
C ALA A 377 17.52 6.17 -3.33
N GLY A 378 18.09 6.86 -2.33
CA GLY A 378 18.92 6.25 -1.29
C GLY A 378 20.22 5.62 -1.82
N ARG A 379 20.72 6.15 -2.93
CA ARG A 379 21.97 5.74 -3.58
C ARG A 379 23.02 6.84 -3.45
N LEU A 380 24.22 6.55 -3.93
CA LEU A 380 25.30 7.50 -4.10
C LEU A 380 25.47 7.74 -5.61
N LYS A 381 25.41 9.00 -6.01
CA LYS A 381 25.70 9.47 -7.36
C LYS A 381 27.18 9.80 -7.41
N ILE A 382 27.90 9.15 -8.32
CA ILE A 382 29.31 9.42 -8.60
C ILE A 382 29.37 10.16 -9.93
N GLU A 383 30.05 11.29 -9.94
CA GLU A 383 30.16 12.17 -11.10
C GLU A 383 31.63 12.52 -11.40
N GLY A 384 31.97 12.61 -12.69
CA GLY A 384 33.27 13.05 -13.18
C GLY A 384 33.20 13.42 -14.66
N ARG A 385 34.35 13.66 -15.29
CA ARG A 385 34.45 13.96 -16.73
C ARG A 385 35.20 12.85 -17.46
N TYR A 386 34.68 12.42 -18.61
CA TYR A 386 35.41 11.47 -19.45
C TYR A 386 36.72 12.09 -19.96
N GLU A 387 37.73 11.25 -20.19
CA GLU A 387 38.94 11.68 -20.90
C GLU A 387 38.63 12.01 -22.37
N ASP A 388 39.29 13.05 -22.91
CA ASP A 388 39.03 13.55 -24.27
C ASP A 388 39.21 12.47 -25.34
N ARG A 389 40.23 11.60 -25.17
CA ARG A 389 40.49 10.47 -26.07
C ARG A 389 39.33 9.47 -26.10
N TYR A 390 38.76 9.19 -24.94
CA TYR A 390 37.63 8.26 -24.81
C TYR A 390 36.32 8.86 -25.32
N GLN A 391 36.11 10.16 -25.09
CA GLN A 391 34.97 10.89 -25.62
C GLN A 391 34.96 10.86 -27.15
N GLN A 392 36.11 11.12 -27.79
CA GLN A 392 36.27 11.07 -29.24
C GLN A 392 36.00 9.68 -29.81
N GLN A 393 36.50 8.62 -29.16
CA GLN A 393 36.27 7.24 -29.60
C GLN A 393 34.81 6.79 -29.50
N THR A 394 34.06 7.29 -28.51
CA THR A 394 32.70 6.78 -28.22
C THR A 394 31.58 7.70 -28.68
N LYS A 395 31.94 8.76 -29.44
CA LYS A 395 31.02 9.79 -29.97
C LYS A 395 29.98 10.21 -28.93
N ALA A 396 30.43 10.41 -27.69
CA ALA A 396 29.54 10.74 -26.60
C ALA A 396 29.09 12.22 -26.73
N ALA A 397 27.78 12.46 -26.72
CA ALA A 397 27.20 13.80 -26.84
C ALA A 397 27.46 14.68 -25.59
N SER A 398 27.84 14.08 -24.47
CA SER A 398 28.13 14.74 -23.19
C SER A 398 29.46 14.26 -22.64
N ASN A 399 30.24 15.17 -22.05
CA ASN A 399 31.52 14.88 -21.40
C ASN A 399 31.36 14.38 -19.96
N ARG A 400 30.14 14.32 -19.42
CA ARG A 400 29.87 13.93 -18.04
C ARG A 400 29.81 12.40 -17.91
N ALA A 401 30.60 11.86 -16.99
CA ALA A 401 30.53 10.48 -16.54
C ALA A 401 29.66 10.40 -15.28
N ILE A 402 28.53 9.68 -15.35
CA ILE A 402 27.60 9.51 -14.24
C ILE A 402 27.42 8.03 -13.95
N GLN A 403 27.58 7.67 -12.67
CA GLN A 403 27.35 6.32 -12.15
C GLN A 403 26.56 6.37 -10.85
N PHE A 404 25.62 5.45 -10.69
CA PHE A 404 24.86 5.29 -9.45
C PHE A 404 25.29 4.00 -8.78
N MET A 405 25.53 4.07 -7.47
CA MET A 405 25.84 2.91 -6.65
C MET A 405 25.01 2.93 -5.37
N THR A 406 24.56 1.77 -4.95
CA THR A 406 24.04 1.56 -3.60
C THR A 406 25.18 1.64 -2.57
N PRO A 407 24.88 1.91 -1.30
CA PRO A 407 25.88 1.85 -0.23
C PRO A 407 26.61 0.51 -0.17
N ALA A 408 25.91 -0.60 -0.45
CA ALA A 408 26.49 -1.93 -0.52
C ALA A 408 27.52 -2.06 -1.65
N GLU A 409 27.22 -1.55 -2.85
CA GLU A 409 28.12 -1.58 -4.00
C GLU A 409 29.37 -0.73 -3.78
N VAL A 410 29.24 0.46 -3.18
CA VAL A 410 30.40 1.29 -2.83
C VAL A 410 31.31 0.53 -1.86
N LEU A 411 30.75 0.00 -0.76
CA LEU A 411 31.53 -0.77 0.22
C LEU A 411 32.12 -2.06 -0.38
N ALA A 412 31.44 -2.70 -1.34
CA ALA A 412 31.93 -3.84 -2.11
C ALA A 412 33.17 -3.47 -2.93
N GLN A 413 33.13 -2.33 -3.63
CA GLN A 413 34.26 -1.86 -4.42
C GLN A 413 35.46 -1.45 -3.57
N PHE A 414 35.22 -0.73 -2.48
CA PHE A 414 36.27 -0.39 -1.53
C PHE A 414 37.03 -1.64 -1.09
N ARG A 415 36.30 -2.67 -0.63
CA ARG A 415 36.93 -3.91 -0.20
C ARG A 415 37.69 -4.61 -1.34
N ALA A 416 37.05 -4.79 -2.49
CA ALA A 416 37.64 -5.53 -3.61
C ALA A 416 38.93 -4.89 -4.13
N GLN A 417 39.06 -3.57 -4.07
CA GLN A 417 40.26 -2.86 -4.50
C GLN A 417 41.31 -2.78 -3.40
N LEU A 418 40.91 -2.51 -2.14
CA LEU A 418 41.84 -2.45 -1.02
C LEU A 418 42.46 -3.82 -0.70
N GLU A 419 41.75 -4.94 -0.92
CA GLU A 419 42.29 -6.30 -0.83
C GLU A 419 43.33 -6.62 -1.92
N ARG A 420 43.35 -5.86 -3.03
CA ARG A 420 44.29 -6.04 -4.14
C ARG A 420 45.50 -5.11 -4.07
N LEU A 421 45.53 -4.18 -3.12
CA LEU A 421 46.69 -3.30 -2.94
C LEU A 421 47.89 -4.12 -2.45
N PRO A 422 49.11 -3.77 -2.91
CA PRO A 422 50.34 -4.41 -2.40
C PRO A 422 50.50 -4.13 -0.90
N ALA A 423 51.19 -5.05 -0.20
CA ALA A 423 51.21 -5.12 1.27
C ALA A 423 51.75 -3.85 1.97
N ASP A 424 52.54 -3.05 1.26
CA ASP A 424 53.10 -1.75 1.67
C ASP A 424 52.07 -0.61 1.61
N GLN A 425 51.02 -0.74 0.80
CA GLN A 425 49.93 0.24 0.63
C GLN A 425 48.59 -0.24 1.21
N ALA A 426 48.54 -1.49 1.65
CA ALA A 426 47.35 -2.10 2.23
C ALA A 426 46.95 -1.37 3.52
N PRO A 427 45.67 -1.00 3.69
CA PRO A 427 45.20 -0.36 4.90
C PRO A 427 45.32 -1.31 6.12
N ALA A 428 45.47 -0.73 7.30
CA ALA A 428 45.54 -1.47 8.56
C ALA A 428 44.38 -2.51 8.67
N GLY A 429 44.66 -3.67 9.28
CA GLY A 429 43.73 -4.81 9.35
C GLY A 429 42.34 -4.46 9.90
N ASP A 430 42.25 -3.45 10.77
CA ASP A 430 40.99 -2.95 11.34
C ASP A 430 40.05 -2.34 10.29
N LEU A 431 40.56 -1.74 9.21
CA LEU A 431 39.72 -1.17 8.14
C LEU A 431 39.06 -2.25 7.30
N LEU A 432 39.80 -3.30 6.91
CA LEU A 432 39.27 -4.42 6.13
C LEU A 432 38.22 -5.20 6.93
N ALA A 433 38.47 -5.42 8.22
CA ALA A 433 37.49 -6.03 9.13
C ALA A 433 36.22 -5.17 9.24
N SER A 434 36.38 -3.85 9.36
CA SER A 434 35.25 -2.90 9.40
C SER A 434 34.45 -2.89 8.10
N LEU A 435 35.12 -2.89 6.94
CA LEU A 435 34.48 -2.99 5.62
C LEU A 435 33.65 -4.27 5.47
N ARG A 436 34.19 -5.42 5.90
CA ARG A 436 33.46 -6.69 5.90
C ARG A 436 32.22 -6.61 6.80
N ASN A 437 32.33 -5.98 7.96
CA ASN A 437 31.20 -5.77 8.86
C ASN A 437 30.15 -4.83 8.25
N PHE A 438 30.57 -3.72 7.63
CA PHE A 438 29.64 -2.80 6.96
C PHE A 438 28.93 -3.46 5.76
N GLN A 439 29.62 -4.29 4.98
CA GLN A 439 28.99 -5.07 3.91
C GLN A 439 27.92 -6.02 4.45
N ARG A 440 28.24 -6.76 5.52
CA ARG A 440 27.24 -7.61 6.21
C ARG A 440 26.06 -6.78 6.71
N SER A 441 26.33 -5.62 7.32
CA SER A 441 25.30 -4.67 7.76
C SER A 441 24.42 -4.20 6.60
N THR A 442 24.95 -3.90 5.42
CA THR A 442 24.15 -3.52 4.25
C THR A 442 23.25 -4.64 3.72
N LEU A 443 23.62 -5.91 3.94
CA LEU A 443 22.79 -7.06 3.56
C LEU A 443 21.70 -7.34 4.60
N VAL A 444 22.03 -7.22 5.89
CA VAL A 444 21.12 -7.54 7.00
C VAL A 444 20.11 -6.41 7.26
N TYR A 445 20.52 -5.14 7.08
CA TYR A 445 19.69 -3.98 7.40
C TYR A 445 18.32 -3.97 6.71
N PRO A 446 18.21 -4.14 5.37
CA PRO A 446 16.91 -4.14 4.70
C PRO A 446 15.99 -5.27 5.19
N ALA A 447 16.56 -6.43 5.55
CA ALA A 447 15.79 -7.56 6.09
C ALA A 447 15.23 -7.24 7.49
N LEU A 448 16.06 -6.68 8.39
CA LEU A 448 15.62 -6.28 9.74
C LEU A 448 14.54 -5.21 9.69
N VAL A 449 14.74 -4.18 8.89
CA VAL A 449 13.81 -3.06 8.74
C VAL A 449 12.50 -3.53 8.09
N GLY A 450 12.59 -4.37 7.06
CA GLY A 450 11.42 -5.04 6.49
C GLY A 450 10.65 -5.86 7.53
N PHE A 451 11.35 -6.68 8.32
CA PHE A 451 10.73 -7.46 9.40
C PHE A 451 10.03 -6.58 10.44
N VAL A 452 10.65 -5.48 10.87
CA VAL A 452 10.03 -4.51 11.80
C VAL A 452 8.75 -3.90 11.19
N ALA A 453 8.80 -3.49 9.93
CA ALA A 453 7.62 -2.96 9.24
C ALA A 453 6.49 -4.01 9.16
N TYR A 454 6.82 -5.26 8.82
CA TYR A 454 5.83 -6.35 8.77
C TYR A 454 5.24 -6.66 10.13
N LEU A 455 6.07 -6.68 11.18
CA LEU A 455 5.59 -6.93 12.54
C LEU A 455 4.66 -5.81 13.02
N LEU A 456 4.98 -4.55 12.73
CA LEU A 456 4.17 -3.40 13.17
C LEU A 456 2.88 -3.19 12.36
N ILE A 457 2.85 -3.60 11.09
CA ILE A 457 1.66 -3.48 10.23
C ILE A 457 0.83 -4.77 10.30
N GLY A 458 1.48 -5.91 10.03
CA GLY A 458 0.86 -7.22 9.96
C GLY A 458 0.61 -7.85 11.33
N GLY A 459 1.43 -7.55 12.35
CA GLY A 459 1.27 -8.09 13.70
C GLY A 459 -0.08 -7.70 14.32
N PRO A 460 -0.45 -6.40 14.39
CA PRO A 460 -1.77 -6.01 14.87
C PRO A 460 -2.91 -6.56 14.02
N ALA A 461 -2.76 -6.64 12.69
CA ALA A 461 -3.79 -7.18 11.82
C ALA A 461 -4.00 -8.69 12.02
N ALA A 462 -2.91 -9.46 12.12
CA ALA A 462 -2.94 -10.89 12.42
C ALA A 462 -3.47 -11.11 13.84
N PHE A 463 -2.97 -10.36 14.81
CA PHE A 463 -3.46 -10.43 16.19
C PHE A 463 -4.97 -10.19 16.23
N SER A 464 -5.43 -9.08 15.63
CA SER A 464 -6.85 -8.83 15.51
C SER A 464 -7.55 -9.96 14.77
N PHE A 465 -6.98 -10.53 13.71
CA PHE A 465 -7.55 -11.68 13.00
C PHE A 465 -7.83 -12.89 13.88
N TRP A 466 -6.92 -13.23 14.78
CA TRP A 466 -7.05 -14.39 15.66
C TRP A 466 -7.89 -14.13 16.91
N TRP A 467 -7.89 -12.89 17.43
CA TRP A 467 -8.41 -12.62 18.78
C TRP A 467 -9.49 -11.53 18.85
N ALA A 468 -9.71 -10.73 17.81
CA ALA A 468 -10.71 -9.66 17.83
C ALA A 468 -12.03 -10.08 17.16
N ILE A 469 -13.14 -9.55 17.69
CA ILE A 469 -14.50 -9.71 17.17
C ILE A 469 -14.81 -8.50 16.28
N GLN A 470 -15.24 -8.70 15.04
CA GLN A 470 -15.70 -7.57 14.22
C GLN A 470 -17.09 -7.10 14.67
N PRO A 471 -17.30 -5.80 14.90
CA PRO A 471 -18.63 -5.29 15.21
C PRO A 471 -19.56 -5.42 13.98
N PRO A 472 -20.87 -5.65 14.18
CA PRO A 472 -21.83 -5.57 13.09
C PRO A 472 -21.80 -4.19 12.44
N GLU A 473 -21.90 -4.14 11.11
CA GLU A 473 -22.05 -2.89 10.37
C GLU A 473 -23.45 -2.29 10.55
N LEU A 474 -24.47 -3.15 10.69
CA LEU A 474 -25.84 -2.78 11.03
C LEU A 474 -26.28 -3.55 12.29
N ALA A 475 -26.60 -2.82 13.35
CA ALA A 475 -27.22 -3.36 14.56
C ALA A 475 -28.60 -2.72 14.72
N ILE A 476 -29.64 -3.55 14.77
CA ILE A 476 -31.01 -3.11 14.99
C ILE A 476 -31.28 -3.19 16.49
N ARG A 477 -31.46 -2.04 17.13
CA ARG A 477 -31.80 -1.95 18.56
C ARG A 477 -33.24 -1.47 18.68
N SER A 478 -34.15 -2.37 19.05
CA SER A 478 -35.50 -1.97 19.47
C SER A 478 -35.48 -1.66 20.96
N GLU A 479 -36.01 -0.50 21.36
CA GLU A 479 -36.25 -0.16 22.78
C GLU A 479 -37.54 -0.81 23.33
N ARG A 480 -38.39 -1.36 22.45
CA ARG A 480 -39.64 -2.00 22.84
C ARG A 480 -39.53 -3.51 22.67
N HIS A 481 -39.57 -4.16 23.82
CA HIS A 481 -39.56 -5.60 24.03
C HIS A 481 -40.98 -6.16 23.87
N VAL A 482 -41.20 -7.09 22.92
CA VAL A 482 -42.42 -7.90 22.89
C VAL A 482 -42.01 -9.34 22.62
N ALA A 483 -41.96 -10.16 23.67
CA ALA A 483 -41.76 -11.60 23.54
C ALA A 483 -43.00 -12.21 22.86
N LYS A 484 -43.01 -12.24 21.53
CA LYS A 484 -44.07 -12.84 20.72
C LYS A 484 -43.80 -14.33 20.56
N GLN A 485 -44.70 -15.20 21.04
CA GLN A 485 -44.61 -16.63 20.81
C GLN A 485 -44.96 -16.94 19.34
N PRO A 486 -44.06 -17.52 18.52
CA PRO A 486 -44.34 -17.78 17.11
C PRO A 486 -45.54 -18.71 16.91
N ALA A 487 -45.72 -19.67 17.83
CA ALA A 487 -46.83 -20.61 17.83
C ALA A 487 -48.19 -19.90 18.02
N SER A 488 -48.31 -18.87 18.87
CA SER A 488 -49.58 -18.16 19.02
C SER A 488 -49.94 -17.38 17.75
N PHE A 489 -48.99 -16.74 17.06
CA PHE A 489 -49.30 -16.06 15.78
C PHE A 489 -49.60 -17.02 14.62
N LEU A 490 -49.01 -18.23 14.62
CA LEU A 490 -49.25 -19.26 13.61
C LEU A 490 -50.56 -20.02 13.84
N PHE A 491 -50.95 -20.27 15.10
CA PHE A 491 -52.03 -21.18 15.46
C PHE A 491 -53.23 -20.52 16.17
N GLY A 492 -53.12 -19.27 16.64
CA GLY A 492 -54.25 -18.54 17.21
C GLY A 492 -53.86 -17.24 17.90
N SER A 493 -54.24 -16.10 17.31
CA SER A 493 -54.31 -14.85 18.06
C SER A 493 -55.40 -13.93 17.53
N ASP A 494 -56.32 -13.54 18.42
CA ASP A 494 -57.24 -12.40 18.27
C ASP A 494 -56.52 -11.05 18.48
N GLU A 495 -55.18 -11.06 18.52
CA GLU A 495 -54.38 -9.87 18.77
C GLU A 495 -54.06 -9.11 17.47
N PRO A 496 -54.19 -7.78 17.46
CA PRO A 496 -53.81 -6.96 16.33
C PRO A 496 -52.31 -7.07 16.05
N ASN A 497 -51.95 -7.25 14.77
CA ASN A 497 -50.56 -7.41 14.35
C ASN A 497 -50.04 -6.09 13.74
N GLY A 498 -49.66 -5.16 14.62
CA GLY A 498 -49.24 -3.81 14.22
C GLY A 498 -50.43 -2.92 13.86
N GLY A 499 -50.39 -2.30 12.66
CA GLY A 499 -51.50 -1.48 12.13
C GLY A 499 -52.64 -2.29 11.48
N CYS A 500 -52.57 -3.63 11.54
CA CYS A 500 -53.54 -4.54 10.94
C CYS A 500 -54.53 -5.07 11.98
N ALA A 501 -55.74 -5.37 11.53
CA ALA A 501 -56.74 -6.08 12.32
C ALA A 501 -56.26 -7.51 12.67
N ALA A 502 -56.86 -8.11 13.71
CA ALA A 502 -56.60 -9.50 14.07
C ALA A 502 -56.95 -10.45 12.92
N LEU A 503 -56.13 -11.48 12.72
CA LEU A 503 -56.31 -12.46 11.64
C LEU A 503 -57.37 -13.48 12.04
N GLN A 504 -58.47 -13.55 11.27
CA GLN A 504 -59.48 -14.58 11.47
C GLN A 504 -58.90 -15.99 11.21
N PRO A 505 -59.45 -17.06 11.81
CA PRO A 505 -58.97 -18.44 11.63
C PRO A 505 -58.83 -18.87 10.16
N THR A 506 -59.71 -18.37 9.30
CA THR A 506 -59.78 -18.64 7.86
C THR A 506 -58.83 -17.80 7.01
N THR A 507 -58.16 -16.82 7.59
CA THR A 507 -57.24 -15.91 6.88
C THR A 507 -55.92 -16.64 6.63
N PRO A 508 -55.36 -16.59 5.42
CA PRO A 508 -54.07 -17.22 5.14
C PRO A 508 -52.98 -16.58 6.00
N ARG A 509 -52.05 -17.41 6.49
CA ARG A 509 -50.87 -16.98 7.26
C ARG A 509 -49.62 -17.21 6.43
N ILE A 510 -48.84 -16.15 6.22
CA ILE A 510 -47.65 -16.15 5.37
C ILE A 510 -46.41 -16.10 6.25
N ALA A 511 -45.50 -17.05 6.03
CA ALA A 511 -44.15 -17.02 6.58
C ALA A 511 -43.15 -16.69 5.46
N VAL A 512 -42.29 -15.70 5.67
CA VAL A 512 -41.28 -15.28 4.69
C VAL A 512 -39.90 -15.75 5.14
N VAL A 513 -39.22 -16.49 4.28
CA VAL A 513 -37.81 -16.90 4.50
C VAL A 513 -36.94 -16.22 3.45
N ALA A 514 -36.07 -15.31 3.88
CA ALA A 514 -35.26 -14.46 3.02
C ALA A 514 -33.83 -15.01 2.85
N SER A 515 -33.36 -15.03 1.60
CA SER A 515 -32.05 -15.58 1.20
C SER A 515 -30.87 -14.68 1.58
N GLY A 516 -29.66 -15.26 1.58
CA GLY A 516 -28.40 -14.63 1.96
C GLY A 516 -27.59 -13.94 0.87
N GLY A 517 -28.17 -13.73 -0.32
CA GLY A 517 -27.47 -13.20 -1.51
C GLY A 517 -27.02 -11.72 -1.46
N GLY A 518 -26.78 -11.15 -0.28
CA GLY A 518 -26.36 -9.76 -0.09
C GLY A 518 -27.41 -8.76 -0.60
N THR A 519 -26.98 -7.64 -1.18
CA THR A 519 -27.86 -6.57 -1.67
C THR A 519 -28.95 -7.06 -2.62
N ARG A 520 -28.65 -8.06 -3.47
CA ARG A 520 -29.66 -8.67 -4.38
C ARG A 520 -30.80 -9.32 -3.61
N ALA A 521 -30.47 -10.08 -2.57
CA ALA A 521 -31.48 -10.71 -1.72
C ALA A 521 -32.22 -9.67 -0.88
N ALA A 522 -31.56 -8.60 -0.45
CA ALA A 522 -32.20 -7.49 0.25
C ALA A 522 -33.26 -6.79 -0.62
N ILE A 523 -32.90 -6.41 -1.86
CA ILE A 523 -33.81 -5.79 -2.84
C ILE A 523 -34.97 -6.74 -3.19
N TYR A 524 -34.67 -8.02 -3.44
CA TYR A 524 -35.70 -9.02 -3.73
C TYR A 524 -36.69 -9.17 -2.58
N THR A 525 -36.19 -9.25 -1.35
CA THR A 525 -37.02 -9.37 -0.14
C THR A 525 -37.89 -8.14 0.06
N ALA A 526 -37.33 -6.93 -0.11
CA ALA A 526 -38.10 -5.68 -0.04
C ALA A 526 -39.18 -5.62 -1.14
N SER A 527 -38.86 -6.03 -2.37
CA SER A 527 -39.79 -6.07 -3.49
C SER A 527 -40.92 -7.08 -3.27
N LEU A 528 -40.59 -8.27 -2.72
CA LEU A 528 -41.58 -9.28 -2.35
C LEU A 528 -42.56 -8.73 -1.30
N LEU A 529 -42.05 -8.12 -0.23
CA LEU A 529 -42.88 -7.54 0.82
C LEU A 529 -43.75 -6.39 0.30
N ARG A 530 -43.22 -5.55 -0.59
CA ARG A 530 -43.99 -4.50 -1.27
C ARG A 530 -45.10 -5.09 -2.13
N GLY A 531 -44.80 -6.13 -2.90
CA GLY A 531 -45.79 -6.86 -3.69
C GLY A 531 -46.91 -7.44 -2.82
N LEU A 532 -46.58 -8.00 -1.65
CA LEU A 532 -47.58 -8.45 -0.68
C LEU A 532 -48.44 -7.29 -0.16
N ALA A 533 -47.87 -6.11 0.09
CA ALA A 533 -48.64 -4.93 0.49
C ALA A 533 -49.58 -4.42 -0.61
N GLU A 534 -49.10 -4.35 -1.85
CA GLU A 534 -49.89 -3.92 -3.01
C GLU A 534 -51.05 -4.88 -3.33
N HIS A 535 -50.95 -6.15 -2.92
CA HIS A 535 -52.01 -7.16 -3.04
C HIS A 535 -52.83 -7.36 -1.75
N ASP A 536 -52.69 -6.45 -0.77
CA ASP A 536 -53.41 -6.49 0.51
C ASP A 536 -53.15 -7.77 1.35
N GLN A 537 -51.98 -8.37 1.18
CA GLN A 537 -51.52 -9.58 1.88
C GLN A 537 -50.47 -9.29 2.95
N ILE A 538 -50.00 -8.05 3.11
CA ILE A 538 -48.93 -7.74 4.08
C ILE A 538 -49.34 -8.00 5.53
N CYS A 539 -50.62 -7.80 5.85
CA CYS A 539 -51.17 -8.10 7.18
C CYS A 539 -51.09 -9.60 7.50
N ASN A 540 -51.09 -10.46 6.48
CA ASN A 540 -51.04 -11.91 6.60
C ASN A 540 -49.63 -12.44 6.86
N VAL A 541 -48.59 -11.61 6.79
CA VAL A 541 -47.20 -11.99 7.10
C VAL A 541 -47.00 -12.12 8.61
N VAL A 542 -47.05 -13.34 9.13
CA VAL A 542 -46.99 -13.60 10.58
C VAL A 542 -45.60 -13.91 11.09
N LEU A 543 -44.72 -14.42 10.22
CA LEU A 543 -43.37 -14.82 10.57
C LEU A 543 -42.39 -14.44 9.47
N VAL A 544 -41.22 -13.95 9.86
CA VAL A 544 -40.12 -13.68 8.93
C VAL A 544 -38.82 -14.25 9.49
N SER A 545 -37.99 -14.82 8.61
CA SER A 545 -36.65 -15.29 8.94
C SER A 545 -35.72 -14.98 7.77
N GLY A 546 -34.46 -14.67 8.03
CA GLY A 546 -33.53 -14.40 6.94
C GLY A 546 -32.07 -14.41 7.38
N VAL A 547 -31.20 -14.55 6.38
CA VAL A 547 -29.74 -14.50 6.55
C VAL A 547 -29.13 -13.39 5.67
N SER A 548 -28.01 -12.78 6.10
CA SER A 548 -27.27 -11.77 5.32
C SER A 548 -28.20 -10.67 4.75
N GLY A 549 -28.14 -10.35 3.45
CA GLY A 549 -28.98 -9.28 2.87
C GLY A 549 -30.49 -9.44 3.11
N GLY A 550 -31.00 -10.66 3.20
CA GLY A 550 -32.38 -10.94 3.57
C GLY A 550 -32.75 -10.43 4.96
N SER A 551 -31.90 -10.66 5.97
CA SER A 551 -32.17 -10.15 7.32
C SER A 551 -31.99 -8.64 7.45
N ALA A 552 -31.23 -7.99 6.55
CA ALA A 552 -31.16 -6.52 6.53
C ALA A 552 -32.50 -5.92 6.08
N ALA A 553 -33.10 -6.48 5.03
CA ALA A 553 -34.41 -6.07 4.56
C ALA A 553 -35.52 -6.37 5.59
N LEU A 554 -35.53 -7.59 6.16
CA LEU A 554 -36.50 -7.95 7.19
C LEU A 554 -36.33 -7.14 8.48
N GLY A 555 -35.09 -6.81 8.84
CA GLY A 555 -34.81 -5.95 9.97
C GLY A 555 -35.31 -4.52 9.78
N TYR A 556 -35.10 -3.94 8.59
CA TYR A 556 -35.68 -2.63 8.25
C TYR A 556 -37.21 -2.68 8.31
N PHE A 557 -37.81 -3.75 7.76
CA PHE A 557 -39.26 -3.96 7.80
C PHE A 557 -39.79 -4.05 9.23
N ALA A 558 -39.10 -4.79 10.11
CA ALA A 558 -39.48 -4.91 11.52
C ALA A 558 -39.37 -3.58 12.28
N LEU A 559 -38.33 -2.78 12.02
CA LEU A 559 -38.16 -1.46 12.65
C LEU A 559 -39.23 -0.45 12.24
N HIS A 560 -39.74 -0.55 11.01
CA HIS A 560 -40.74 0.35 10.44
C HIS A 560 -42.10 -0.34 10.29
N GLU A 561 -42.38 -1.36 11.10
CA GLU A 561 -43.61 -2.16 11.01
C GLU A 561 -44.86 -1.26 11.04
N GLN A 562 -44.88 -0.23 11.89
CA GLN A 562 -46.02 0.69 12.00
C GLN A 562 -46.32 1.48 10.73
N GLU A 563 -45.33 1.69 9.86
CA GLU A 563 -45.45 2.47 8.63
C GLU A 563 -45.63 1.58 7.40
N LEU A 564 -44.95 0.44 7.38
CA LEU A 564 -44.92 -0.49 6.26
C LEU A 564 -46.04 -1.53 6.31
N ARG A 565 -46.43 -1.98 7.51
CA ARG A 565 -47.43 -3.02 7.71
C ARG A 565 -48.82 -2.42 7.93
N ARG A 566 -49.45 -2.02 6.83
CA ARG A 566 -50.79 -1.43 6.80
C ARG A 566 -51.62 -2.05 5.67
N PRO A 567 -52.96 -2.12 5.82
CA PRO A 567 -53.86 -2.44 4.72
C PRO A 567 -53.61 -1.54 3.51
N ARG A 568 -53.85 -2.07 2.30
CA ARG A 568 -53.55 -1.38 1.03
C ARG A 568 -54.11 0.04 0.97
N ASP A 569 -55.33 0.26 1.45
CA ASP A 569 -56.01 1.56 1.42
C ASP A 569 -55.34 2.63 2.31
N SER A 570 -54.51 2.19 3.26
CA SER A 570 -53.77 3.04 4.20
C SER A 570 -52.25 2.91 4.04
N MET A 571 -51.81 2.33 2.92
CA MET A 571 -50.41 2.10 2.60
C MET A 571 -49.64 3.42 2.48
N ASN A 572 -48.56 3.55 3.25
CA ASN A 572 -47.66 4.69 3.15
C ASN A 572 -46.66 4.47 2.02
N VAL A 573 -47.00 4.92 0.81
CA VAL A 573 -46.17 4.77 -0.39
C VAL A 573 -44.76 5.32 -0.18
N LYS A 574 -44.64 6.46 0.51
CA LYS A 574 -43.35 7.08 0.81
C LYS A 574 -42.46 6.17 1.69
N ALA A 575 -43.01 5.53 2.72
CA ALA A 575 -42.25 4.60 3.55
C ALA A 575 -41.76 3.37 2.75
N TRP A 576 -42.56 2.88 1.80
CA TRP A 576 -42.17 1.80 0.90
C TRP A 576 -41.10 2.21 -0.12
N ASP A 577 -41.17 3.44 -0.62
CA ASP A 577 -40.13 4.00 -1.47
C ASP A 577 -38.83 4.24 -0.69
N ASP A 578 -38.91 4.76 0.54
CA ASP A 578 -37.77 4.91 1.45
C ASP A 578 -37.14 3.54 1.78
N PHE A 579 -37.94 2.50 2.00
CA PHE A 579 -37.45 1.13 2.20
C PHE A 579 -36.73 0.60 0.95
N SER A 580 -37.33 0.78 -0.23
CA SER A 580 -36.73 0.35 -1.49
C SER A 580 -35.41 1.09 -1.76
N GLN A 581 -35.39 2.40 -1.54
CA GLN A 581 -34.21 3.23 -1.68
C GLN A 581 -33.11 2.82 -0.69
N ALA A 582 -33.47 2.53 0.55
CA ALA A 582 -32.53 2.06 1.57
C ALA A 582 -31.88 0.73 1.18
N MET A 583 -32.62 -0.20 0.57
CA MET A 583 -32.08 -1.49 0.12
C MET A 583 -31.26 -1.40 -1.18
N VAL A 584 -31.50 -0.37 -1.99
CA VAL A 584 -30.75 -0.08 -3.22
C VAL A 584 -29.46 0.70 -2.96
N LEU A 585 -29.29 1.29 -1.76
CA LEU A 585 -28.03 1.94 -1.39
C LEU A 585 -26.86 0.98 -1.62
N PRO A 586 -25.73 1.45 -2.15
CA PRO A 586 -24.59 0.61 -2.48
C PRO A 586 -23.87 0.20 -1.19
N PHE A 587 -24.45 -0.77 -0.47
CA PHE A 587 -23.90 -1.31 0.77
C PHE A 587 -22.44 -1.74 0.61
N ILE A 588 -22.05 -2.24 -0.56
CA ILE A 588 -20.66 -2.63 -0.84
C ILE A 588 -19.74 -1.41 -0.92
N GLU A 589 -20.17 -0.30 -1.52
CA GLU A 589 -19.40 0.93 -1.50
C GLU A 589 -19.29 1.45 -0.06
N GLN A 590 -20.37 1.36 0.73
CA GLN A 590 -20.34 1.70 2.15
C GLN A 590 -19.39 0.81 2.96
N VAL A 591 -19.38 -0.50 2.72
CA VAL A 591 -18.48 -1.48 3.34
C VAL A 591 -17.03 -1.17 2.95
N ILE A 592 -16.75 -0.88 1.68
CA ILE A 592 -15.41 -0.59 1.18
C ILE A 592 -14.91 0.77 1.69
N ASP A 593 -15.81 1.76 1.80
CA ASP A 593 -15.52 3.03 2.44
C ASP A 593 -15.30 2.85 3.95
N ALA A 594 -16.03 1.91 4.56
CA ALA A 594 -15.93 1.53 5.95
C ALA A 594 -14.76 0.60 6.27
N ALA A 595 -14.17 -0.07 5.29
CA ALA A 595 -13.01 -0.92 5.47
C ALA A 595 -11.82 -0.13 6.02
N SER A 596 -11.76 1.19 5.76
CA SER A 596 -10.76 2.07 6.36
C SER A 596 -10.99 2.34 7.84
N ASP A 597 -12.15 2.04 8.42
CA ASP A 597 -12.38 2.29 9.85
C ASP A 597 -11.49 1.38 10.68
N ILE A 598 -10.81 1.97 11.66
CA ILE A 598 -9.93 1.18 12.53
C ILE A 598 -10.71 0.11 13.29
N ARG A 599 -12.01 0.35 13.58
CA ARG A 599 -12.88 -0.56 14.33
C ARG A 599 -13.31 -1.77 13.50
N PHE A 600 -13.54 -1.57 12.20
CA PHE A 600 -13.83 -2.68 11.28
C PHE A 600 -12.56 -3.45 10.94
N THR A 601 -11.44 -2.74 10.72
CA THR A 601 -10.15 -3.34 10.38
C THR A 601 -9.60 -4.21 11.50
N PHE A 602 -9.56 -3.69 12.74
CA PHE A 602 -8.93 -4.36 13.87
C PHE A 602 -9.92 -5.01 14.84
N GLY A 603 -11.23 -4.83 14.63
CA GLY A 603 -12.27 -5.39 15.49
C GLY A 603 -12.29 -4.79 16.90
N ARG A 604 -13.03 -5.43 17.79
CA ARG A 604 -13.09 -5.17 19.24
C ARG A 604 -12.60 -6.39 20.01
N TRP A 605 -12.06 -6.15 21.19
CA TRP A 605 -11.54 -7.17 22.09
C TRP A 605 -12.59 -7.77 23.02
N HIS A 606 -13.71 -7.06 23.14
CA HIS A 606 -14.88 -7.53 23.84
C HIS A 606 -16.04 -7.39 22.86
N TRP A 607 -17.01 -8.30 22.93
CA TRP A 607 -18.32 -8.01 22.37
C TRP A 607 -18.85 -6.72 23.03
N ALA A 608 -19.84 -6.08 22.43
CA ALA A 608 -20.40 -4.84 22.96
C ALA A 608 -20.67 -4.99 24.47
N SER A 609 -20.63 -3.88 25.23
CA SER A 609 -21.21 -3.90 26.58
C SER A 609 -22.56 -4.60 26.48
N SER A 610 -22.76 -5.67 27.26
CA SER A 610 -23.97 -6.49 27.21
C SER A 610 -25.18 -5.59 27.05
N ALA A 611 -25.86 -5.73 25.91
CA ALA A 611 -27.15 -5.11 25.78
C ALA A 611 -28.12 -5.95 26.62
N CYS A 612 -29.13 -5.32 27.22
CA CYS A 612 -30.30 -6.03 27.73
C CYS A 612 -30.00 -7.10 28.81
N HIS A 613 -29.22 -6.76 29.85
CA HIS A 613 -28.98 -7.65 31.01
C HIS A 613 -28.43 -9.06 30.66
N GLU A 614 -27.85 -9.26 29.47
CA GLU A 614 -27.15 -10.51 29.15
C GLU A 614 -26.15 -10.82 30.27
N ALA A 615 -26.28 -12.03 30.84
CA ALA A 615 -25.26 -12.54 31.73
C ALA A 615 -23.94 -12.51 30.95
N LYS A 616 -22.88 -11.95 31.56
CA LYS A 616 -21.53 -12.02 30.98
C LYS A 616 -21.16 -13.49 30.79
N THR A 617 -21.45 -14.06 29.63
CA THR A 617 -20.93 -15.35 29.24
C THR A 617 -19.47 -15.13 28.90
N VAL A 618 -18.59 -15.91 29.53
CA VAL A 618 -17.19 -16.00 29.10
C VAL A 618 -17.21 -16.39 27.63
N ASP A 619 -16.51 -15.62 26.79
CA ASP A 619 -16.47 -15.83 25.35
C ASP A 619 -16.21 -17.32 25.06
N GLN A 620 -17.22 -18.04 24.56
CA GLN A 620 -17.05 -19.44 24.22
C GLN A 620 -16.07 -19.51 23.06
N ALA A 621 -14.95 -20.21 23.26
CA ALA A 621 -13.97 -20.45 22.21
C ALA A 621 -14.64 -21.23 21.06
N THR A 622 -14.94 -20.54 19.96
CA THR A 622 -15.43 -21.19 18.74
C THR A 622 -14.26 -21.92 18.07
N ASN A 623 -14.10 -23.21 18.36
CA ASN A 623 -13.13 -24.07 17.69
C ASN A 623 -13.64 -24.45 16.30
N GLY A 624 -13.04 -23.87 15.26
CA GLY A 624 -13.26 -24.18 13.85
C GLY A 624 -12.17 -23.53 12.99
N TRP A 625 -11.85 -24.12 11.82
CA TRP A 625 -10.80 -23.63 10.90
C TRP A 625 -11.04 -22.20 10.36
N THR A 626 -12.26 -21.69 10.54
CA THR A 626 -12.58 -20.27 10.54
C THR A 626 -13.44 -20.03 11.79
N PRO A 627 -13.07 -19.12 12.72
CA PRO A 627 -13.93 -18.80 13.84
C PRO A 627 -15.25 -18.28 13.27
N ALA A 628 -16.33 -19.05 13.44
CA ALA A 628 -17.60 -18.92 12.75
C ALA A 628 -18.43 -17.68 13.13
N ARG A 629 -17.80 -16.56 13.52
CA ARG A 629 -18.50 -15.31 13.85
C ARG A 629 -17.89 -14.04 13.26
N SER A 630 -16.81 -14.09 12.46
CA SER A 630 -16.43 -12.92 11.64
C SER A 630 -15.49 -13.26 10.47
N ARG A 631 -15.74 -12.64 9.29
CA ARG A 631 -14.80 -11.72 8.59
C ARG A 631 -15.02 -11.44 7.10
N LEU A 632 -15.88 -12.17 6.38
CA LEU A 632 -16.25 -11.81 4.98
C LEU A 632 -17.75 -12.01 4.63
N GLY A 633 -18.58 -12.34 5.61
CA GLY A 633 -20.00 -12.67 5.38
C GLY A 633 -21.00 -12.18 6.42
N ALA A 634 -20.57 -11.46 7.46
CA ALA A 634 -21.47 -10.92 8.47
C ALA A 634 -21.76 -9.43 8.18
N ILE A 635 -22.51 -9.16 7.10
CA ILE A 635 -23.17 -7.86 6.90
C ILE A 635 -24.10 -7.55 8.09
N LEU A 636 -24.56 -8.61 8.78
CA LEU A 636 -25.25 -8.55 10.05
C LEU A 636 -24.51 -9.49 11.00
N SER A 637 -24.03 -8.98 12.13
CA SER A 637 -23.91 -9.86 13.28
C SER A 637 -25.32 -10.03 13.83
N GLU A 638 -25.63 -11.23 14.28
CA GLU A 638 -26.79 -11.53 15.12
C GLU A 638 -26.73 -10.64 16.37
N SER A 639 -27.19 -9.40 16.24
CA SER A 639 -27.90 -8.70 17.31
C SER A 639 -29.40 -8.73 16.98
N PHE A 640 -29.82 -9.77 16.26
CA PHE A 640 -31.20 -10.26 16.28
C PHE A 640 -31.50 -11.01 17.59
N VAL A 641 -30.46 -11.37 18.34
CA VAL A 641 -30.57 -12.15 19.56
C VAL A 641 -30.18 -11.29 20.75
N CYS A 642 -31.02 -10.33 21.07
CA CYS A 642 -31.43 -10.29 22.46
C CYS A 642 -32.86 -10.83 22.60
N GLU A 643 -33.72 -10.78 21.56
CA GLU A 643 -35.16 -11.00 21.79
C GLU A 643 -36.00 -11.58 20.64
N MET A 644 -35.45 -11.83 19.44
CA MET A 644 -36.15 -12.69 18.48
C MET A 644 -35.61 -14.12 18.57
N GLY A 645 -36.28 -14.91 19.42
CA GLY A 645 -36.24 -16.37 19.35
C GLY A 645 -35.26 -17.07 20.27
N ALA A 646 -35.46 -16.98 21.59
CA ALA A 646 -35.18 -18.12 22.49
C ALA A 646 -36.40 -19.04 22.65
N ALA A 647 -37.52 -18.74 21.99
CA ALA A 647 -38.70 -19.60 21.98
C ALA A 647 -38.45 -20.80 21.05
N THR A 648 -38.38 -21.99 21.61
CA THR A 648 -38.51 -23.25 20.89
C THR A 648 -39.91 -23.33 20.28
N MET A 649 -40.03 -23.85 19.05
CA MET A 649 -41.33 -24.36 18.59
C MET A 649 -41.68 -25.56 19.47
N GLU A 650 -42.37 -25.33 20.58
CA GLU A 650 -43.01 -26.43 21.29
C GLU A 650 -44.09 -27.00 20.37
N ALA A 651 -44.13 -28.33 20.25
CA ALA A 651 -45.16 -29.00 19.48
C ALA A 651 -46.54 -28.62 20.07
N PRO A 652 -47.55 -28.36 19.23
CA PRO A 652 -48.88 -28.05 19.72
C PRO A 652 -49.38 -29.20 20.62
N SER A 653 -49.86 -28.88 21.83
CA SER A 653 -50.55 -29.85 22.68
C SER A 653 -51.99 -30.05 22.25
#